data_AF-A0A7J2TNC6-F1
#
_entry.id   AF-A0A7J2TNC6-F1
#
_cell.length_a   1.000
_cell.length_b   1.000
_cell.length_c   1.000
_cell.angle_alpha   90.00
_cell.angle_beta   90.00
_cell.angle_gamma   90.00
#
_symmetry.space_group_name_H-M   'P 1'
#
loop_
_entity.id
_entity.type
_entity.pdbx_description
1 polymer ?
#
loop_
_entity_poly.entity_id
_entity_poly.type
_entity_poly.pdbx_seq_one_letter_code
_entity_poly.pdbx_strand_id
1 'polypeptide(L)'
;MEKRKKILAVLVAVSFAISIFAPMLLIRQVTATDPDSWYTNVSGVLESDYYSLYPFEKKNLKIGFSKFGEMIDSRSTYNIGLEYDTRDPFAPPAGSSVPADIPKHKWSQGWLINITYYHVPTGQNRNVWACALHADLTDYGNDWIRVDNDWYGGTSGGPTYEYEEDPRDPGRLISDPTSETHTGGRKTNGTVTTDAIRVLYNGPRMYIARTVNHVKDWIQTSNTTGTDEPLVDVVFTLIFNKVKKQVIVLKDIKITTTKFVVGPIWVPGLRYQESGLIIQFSNRGEWDLGPSSGSNAFQSYVHLYRGNDTTLTTVYDSDYHLNPTTPVSVYSNYGSQPGTTGYYDLAQIISADLAYVGWAAFWPALSDWSVDAGRQDQWWKSLMAGDTHSIDGVGGEPFRSPYVLGEWDFFLTETRSSVGGRYFDRQFRGVTVYGVTDLWDGDDAGRSGGSNNIDAEVEYQVEEVMNPWDLYSAIHKDTRRWVQFHNVTTAEKTAADAGTDLNITLVQRPVKYAPIWESYCNFSERVMWGGALKYPARSPYYSGSSLSTYEPYELYVNATGHGNVTIRAASVPAAGTVIKILYSTNCTYDYTHTAISNYFGGSLSLGNNTLTVTNATKGLIVPNLSINSTSWTDVFDVVQNITILYDEFMFVTNASTYPSAGQILTGIDDLNITVDVKIPPEGGNITVYNSTYYGVAQISPVSNIQNFTFYGNMSIMYKVNPPNSLSSYAHEYVHITGSILVRANHTLYSTGEAYGVTANYTIAGAALTKEIMGRYEWVVVGNHSRAIDSVGAAMVSEAFKEKQVIADNGGLDQMDMWGTRVPYLLSDLGNATWRAGGPAWTDIYDSLGRLAYIDDWCSRYPVSSSNIITVAGPSANLFSEYFNEFAQAIQIYGITSGNLIDVIFATTCWNTTAGSNYLGQYYYSDGQFYSGNTSTGIGVITTYKDINGTVGFMIYGWSGDDTYYTCKWFQEYGAYYLQTENRGVTTLVVLLEYLNITAISSNPRPPYYTYDAHFPRVTIIERLGTISEKTPHDP
;
A
#
# COMPACT_ATOMS: atom_id res chain seq x y z
N MET A 1 -31.15 -38.30 -80.93
CA MET A 1 -30.12 -37.23 -80.97
C MET A 1 -30.57 -35.96 -80.22
N GLU A 2 -31.86 -35.57 -80.31
CA GLU A 2 -32.41 -34.42 -79.57
C GLU A 2 -32.33 -34.50 -78.03
N LYS A 3 -32.57 -35.68 -77.43
CA LYS A 3 -32.47 -35.84 -75.96
C LYS A 3 -31.07 -35.51 -75.42
N ARG A 4 -30.01 -35.85 -76.16
CA ARG A 4 -28.62 -35.50 -75.78
C ARG A 4 -28.32 -34.01 -75.92
N LYS A 5 -28.90 -33.32 -76.92
CA LYS A 5 -28.77 -31.86 -77.07
C LYS A 5 -29.50 -31.08 -75.97
N LYS A 6 -30.68 -31.54 -75.53
CA LYS A 6 -31.42 -30.91 -74.41
C LYS A 6 -30.71 -31.08 -73.07
N ILE A 7 -30.13 -32.26 -72.81
CA ILE A 7 -29.35 -32.51 -71.58
C ILE A 7 -28.06 -31.67 -71.58
N LEU A 8 -27.37 -31.55 -72.72
CA LEU A 8 -26.17 -30.73 -72.84
C LEU A 8 -26.47 -29.23 -72.68
N ALA A 9 -27.59 -28.75 -73.24
CA ALA A 9 -28.03 -27.35 -73.08
C ALA A 9 -28.40 -27.02 -71.63
N VAL A 10 -29.06 -27.95 -70.91
CA VAL A 10 -29.37 -27.79 -69.49
C VAL A 10 -28.10 -27.84 -68.64
N LEU A 11 -27.16 -28.74 -68.93
CA LEU A 11 -25.87 -28.80 -68.22
C LEU A 11 -25.03 -27.54 -68.43
N VAL A 12 -25.00 -26.98 -69.65
CA VAL A 12 -24.31 -25.71 -69.95
C VAL A 12 -25.00 -24.52 -69.27
N ALA A 13 -26.34 -24.47 -69.28
CA ALA A 13 -27.08 -23.41 -68.59
C ALA A 13 -26.91 -23.47 -67.06
N VAL A 14 -26.90 -24.67 -66.47
CA VAL A 14 -26.65 -24.86 -65.03
C VAL A 14 -25.21 -24.54 -64.66
N SER A 15 -24.22 -24.87 -65.50
CA SER A 15 -22.82 -24.50 -65.23
C SER A 15 -22.56 -23.00 -65.41
N PHE A 16 -23.23 -22.31 -66.33
CA PHE A 16 -23.25 -20.84 -66.39
C PHE A 16 -23.96 -20.21 -65.17
N ALA A 17 -25.08 -20.76 -64.72
CA ALA A 17 -25.77 -20.27 -63.53
C ALA A 17 -24.92 -20.47 -62.26
N ILE A 18 -24.28 -21.62 -62.08
CA ILE A 18 -23.39 -21.87 -60.93
C ILE A 18 -22.16 -20.96 -61.00
N SER A 19 -21.57 -20.70 -62.18
CA SER A 19 -20.40 -19.81 -62.28
C SER A 19 -20.73 -18.32 -62.10
N ILE A 20 -21.96 -17.89 -62.40
CA ILE A 20 -22.41 -16.50 -62.18
C ILE A 20 -22.92 -16.29 -60.74
N PHE A 21 -23.65 -17.26 -60.18
CA PHE A 21 -24.27 -17.12 -58.85
C PHE A 21 -23.43 -17.70 -57.70
N ALA A 22 -22.47 -18.61 -57.92
CA ALA A 22 -21.61 -19.11 -56.84
C ALA A 22 -20.74 -18.03 -56.19
N PRO A 23 -20.15 -17.05 -56.91
CA PRO A 23 -19.46 -15.94 -56.26
C PRO A 23 -20.42 -15.11 -55.40
N MET A 24 -21.66 -14.87 -55.85
CA MET A 24 -22.66 -14.11 -55.09
C MET A 24 -23.23 -14.87 -53.88
N LEU A 25 -23.30 -16.20 -53.94
CA LEU A 25 -23.75 -17.07 -52.84
C LEU A 25 -22.62 -17.43 -51.85
N LEU A 26 -21.35 -17.22 -52.23
CA LEU A 26 -20.15 -17.42 -51.39
C LEU A 26 -19.57 -16.11 -50.85
N ILE A 27 -20.15 -14.95 -51.17
CA ILE A 27 -19.93 -13.74 -50.38
C ILE A 27 -20.59 -13.98 -49.02
N ARG A 28 -19.81 -14.47 -48.05
CA ARG A 28 -20.06 -14.06 -46.67
C ARG A 28 -20.03 -12.53 -46.69
N GLN A 29 -21.09 -11.89 -46.18
CA GLN A 29 -20.92 -10.55 -45.65
C GLN A 29 -19.75 -10.63 -44.66
N VAL A 30 -18.62 -10.03 -45.02
CA VAL A 30 -17.52 -9.85 -44.09
C VAL A 30 -17.93 -8.64 -43.27
N THR A 31 -18.59 -8.87 -42.14
CA THR A 31 -18.60 -7.90 -41.06
C THR A 31 -17.12 -7.67 -40.73
N ALA A 32 -16.62 -6.45 -40.92
CA ALA A 32 -15.25 -6.11 -40.61
C ALA A 32 -15.01 -6.44 -39.13
N THR A 33 -14.27 -7.51 -38.85
CA THR A 33 -13.90 -7.88 -37.50
C THR A 33 -12.77 -6.96 -37.07
N ASP A 34 -12.84 -6.40 -35.86
CA ASP A 34 -11.78 -5.56 -35.31
C ASP A 34 -10.41 -6.25 -35.47
N PRO A 35 -9.35 -5.50 -35.86
CA PRO A 35 -8.01 -6.05 -35.96
C PRO A 35 -7.52 -6.66 -34.63
N ASP A 36 -6.92 -7.85 -34.69
CA ASP A 36 -6.34 -8.51 -33.50
C ASP A 36 -5.26 -7.66 -32.81
N SER A 37 -4.58 -6.79 -33.55
CA SER A 37 -3.57 -5.86 -33.03
C SER A 37 -4.13 -4.76 -32.14
N TRP A 38 -5.46 -4.59 -32.10
CA TRP A 38 -6.12 -3.67 -31.19
C TRP A 38 -6.25 -4.22 -29.79
N TYR A 39 -6.06 -5.52 -29.59
CA TYR A 39 -6.31 -6.19 -28.32
C TYR A 39 -5.08 -6.95 -27.81
N THR A 40 -4.97 -7.04 -26.50
CA THR A 40 -4.02 -7.92 -25.83
C THR A 40 -4.61 -8.47 -24.55
N ASN A 41 -4.02 -9.54 -24.03
CA ASN A 41 -4.37 -10.09 -22.73
C ASN A 41 -3.12 -10.59 -22.00
N VAL A 42 -3.21 -10.64 -20.67
CA VAL A 42 -2.13 -11.09 -19.79
C VAL A 42 -2.72 -11.94 -18.67
N SER A 43 -2.10 -13.09 -18.42
CA SER A 43 -2.48 -13.98 -17.32
C SER A 43 -1.60 -13.76 -16.09
N GLY A 44 -2.22 -13.82 -14.92
CA GLY A 44 -1.56 -13.94 -13.64
C GLY A 44 -0.89 -15.31 -13.45
N VAL A 45 -0.03 -15.40 -12.44
CA VAL A 45 0.78 -16.58 -12.11
C VAL A 45 0.80 -16.91 -10.61
N LEU A 46 -0.01 -16.21 -9.78
CA LEU A 46 -0.12 -16.39 -8.33
C LEU A 46 -0.33 -17.87 -7.92
N GLU A 47 -1.21 -18.59 -8.62
CA GLU A 47 -1.54 -19.99 -8.29
C GLU A 47 -0.32 -20.90 -8.28
N SER A 48 0.54 -20.70 -9.29
CA SER A 48 1.77 -21.47 -9.49
C SER A 48 2.98 -20.90 -8.75
N ASP A 49 2.82 -19.80 -8.02
CA ASP A 49 3.91 -19.12 -7.33
C ASP A 49 4.16 -19.70 -5.91
N TYR A 50 5.31 -19.34 -5.35
CA TYR A 50 5.89 -19.90 -4.13
C TYR A 50 5.43 -19.15 -2.86
N TYR A 51 4.31 -18.43 -2.92
CA TYR A 51 3.74 -17.66 -1.81
C TYR A 51 3.06 -18.53 -0.76
N SER A 52 3.84 -19.29 0.01
CA SER A 52 3.33 -20.21 1.03
C SER A 52 2.68 -19.52 2.24
N LEU A 53 2.96 -18.24 2.47
CA LEU A 53 2.46 -17.45 3.61
C LEU A 53 1.29 -16.52 3.25
N TYR A 54 0.86 -16.51 1.99
CA TYR A 54 -0.27 -15.70 1.56
C TYR A 54 -1.55 -16.20 2.25
N PRO A 55 -2.31 -15.34 2.95
CA PRO A 55 -3.40 -15.79 3.81
C PRO A 55 -4.71 -16.08 3.05
N PHE A 56 -4.71 -16.05 1.72
CA PHE A 56 -5.90 -16.29 0.91
C PHE A 56 -5.64 -17.31 -0.20
N GLU A 57 -6.69 -17.73 -0.91
CA GLU A 57 -6.59 -18.67 -2.01
C GLU A 57 -5.69 -18.12 -3.13
N LYS A 58 -4.77 -18.94 -3.62
CA LYS A 58 -3.83 -18.55 -4.69
C LYS A 58 -4.46 -18.87 -6.05
N LYS A 59 -5.36 -18.01 -6.53
CA LYS A 59 -5.92 -18.13 -7.89
C LYS A 59 -5.41 -17.01 -8.79
N ASN A 60 -5.34 -17.27 -10.09
CA ASN A 60 -4.87 -16.31 -11.07
C ASN A 60 -5.99 -15.36 -11.49
N LEU A 61 -5.66 -14.07 -11.58
CA LEU A 61 -6.42 -13.09 -12.33
C LEU A 61 -5.91 -13.03 -13.77
N LYS A 62 -6.76 -12.80 -14.76
CA LYS A 62 -6.35 -12.44 -16.13
C LYS A 62 -7.02 -11.15 -16.55
N ILE A 63 -6.31 -10.35 -17.35
CA ILE A 63 -6.80 -9.08 -17.85
C ILE A 63 -6.69 -9.04 -19.37
N GLY A 64 -7.80 -8.70 -20.04
CA GLY A 64 -7.82 -8.33 -21.45
C GLY A 64 -8.08 -6.84 -21.60
N PHE A 65 -7.49 -6.21 -22.61
CA PHE A 65 -7.71 -4.79 -22.88
C PHE A 65 -7.44 -4.42 -24.34
N SER A 66 -8.00 -3.30 -24.76
CA SER A 66 -7.87 -2.74 -26.10
C SER A 66 -6.95 -1.53 -26.15
N LYS A 67 -6.50 -1.16 -27.36
CA LYS A 67 -5.72 0.05 -27.60
C LYS A 67 -6.47 1.34 -27.23
N PHE A 68 -7.80 1.29 -27.10
CA PHE A 68 -8.64 2.44 -26.79
C PHE A 68 -8.75 2.71 -25.28
N GLY A 69 -8.21 1.83 -24.43
CA GLY A 69 -8.29 1.94 -22.97
C GLY A 69 -9.48 1.19 -22.35
N GLU A 70 -10.18 0.36 -23.13
CA GLU A 70 -11.22 -0.56 -22.64
C GLU A 70 -10.55 -1.80 -22.02
N MET A 71 -11.03 -2.29 -20.89
CA MET A 71 -10.57 -3.52 -20.22
C MET A 71 -11.31 -4.75 -20.76
N ILE A 72 -11.34 -4.87 -22.09
CA ILE A 72 -11.91 -6.00 -22.82
C ILE A 72 -10.99 -6.36 -23.99
N ASP A 73 -10.61 -7.64 -24.08
CA ASP A 73 -10.10 -8.31 -25.26
C ASP A 73 -11.23 -9.05 -25.97
N SER A 74 -11.79 -8.42 -27.00
CA SER A 74 -12.95 -8.94 -27.75
C SER A 74 -12.58 -9.90 -28.88
N ARG A 75 -11.33 -10.34 -28.98
CA ARG A 75 -10.96 -11.36 -29.97
C ARG A 75 -11.73 -12.64 -29.68
N SER A 76 -12.42 -13.18 -30.69
CA SER A 76 -13.33 -14.33 -30.55
C SER A 76 -12.70 -15.59 -29.95
N THR A 77 -11.37 -15.72 -29.99
CA THR A 77 -10.61 -16.81 -29.38
C THR A 77 -10.35 -16.63 -27.89
N TYR A 78 -10.48 -15.41 -27.37
CA TYR A 78 -10.11 -15.05 -25.99
C TYR A 78 -11.34 -14.59 -25.20
N ASN A 79 -11.98 -13.47 -25.59
CA ASN A 79 -13.07 -12.83 -24.85
C ASN A 79 -12.75 -12.66 -23.36
N ILE A 80 -11.68 -11.90 -23.07
CA ILE A 80 -11.18 -11.72 -21.70
C ILE A 80 -11.40 -10.27 -21.28
N GLY A 81 -12.05 -10.06 -20.17
CA GLY A 81 -12.17 -8.82 -19.43
C GLY A 81 -11.28 -8.88 -18.19
N LEU A 82 -11.87 -9.11 -17.02
CA LEU A 82 -11.18 -9.26 -15.73
C LEU A 82 -11.42 -10.68 -15.16
N GLU A 83 -11.03 -11.69 -15.93
CA GLU A 83 -11.29 -13.10 -15.65
C GLU A 83 -10.64 -13.57 -14.34
N TYR A 84 -11.44 -14.13 -13.44
CA TYR A 84 -11.02 -14.81 -12.22
C TYR A 84 -11.76 -16.14 -12.09
N ASP A 85 -11.01 -17.25 -12.07
CA ASP A 85 -11.55 -18.61 -11.94
C ASP A 85 -12.61 -18.94 -13.00
N THR A 86 -13.90 -18.90 -12.65
CA THR A 86 -15.03 -19.19 -13.54
C THR A 86 -15.90 -17.96 -13.84
N ARG A 87 -15.41 -16.76 -13.51
CA ARG A 87 -16.13 -15.49 -13.69
C ARG A 87 -15.28 -14.50 -14.47
N ASP A 88 -15.95 -13.66 -15.26
CA ASP A 88 -15.36 -12.48 -15.85
C ASP A 88 -16.42 -11.38 -15.82
N PRO A 89 -16.25 -10.34 -15.00
CA PRO A 89 -17.28 -9.32 -14.85
C PRO A 89 -17.39 -8.37 -16.05
N PHE A 90 -16.39 -8.30 -16.93
CA PHE A 90 -16.36 -7.37 -18.06
C PHE A 90 -16.51 -8.05 -19.43
N ALA A 91 -16.24 -9.36 -19.51
CA ALA A 91 -16.51 -10.19 -20.69
C ALA A 91 -17.10 -11.55 -20.30
N PRO A 92 -18.32 -11.61 -19.73
CA PRO A 92 -18.87 -12.82 -19.16
C PRO A 92 -19.30 -13.88 -20.20
N PRO A 93 -19.22 -15.18 -19.86
CA PRO A 93 -18.51 -15.77 -18.72
C PRO A 93 -17.02 -15.93 -19.04
N ALA A 94 -16.23 -16.38 -18.05
CA ALA A 94 -14.84 -16.77 -18.26
C ALA A 94 -14.66 -17.74 -19.45
N GLY A 95 -13.56 -17.57 -20.18
CA GLY A 95 -13.25 -18.29 -21.41
C GLY A 95 -13.86 -17.66 -22.67
N SER A 96 -13.74 -18.35 -23.81
CA SER A 96 -14.06 -17.76 -25.12
C SER A 96 -15.54 -17.78 -25.50
N SER A 97 -16.43 -18.30 -24.66
CA SER A 97 -17.86 -18.36 -24.96
C SER A 97 -18.56 -17.02 -24.78
N VAL A 98 -19.64 -16.77 -25.53
CA VAL A 98 -20.51 -15.59 -25.35
C VAL A 98 -21.93 -16.09 -25.06
N PRO A 99 -22.55 -15.73 -23.92
CA PRO A 99 -23.87 -16.18 -23.55
C PRO A 99 -24.93 -15.38 -24.31
N ALA A 100 -26.06 -16.01 -24.63
CA ALA A 100 -27.16 -15.33 -25.31
C ALA A 100 -27.79 -14.20 -24.46
N ASP A 101 -27.70 -14.32 -23.13
CA ASP A 101 -28.26 -13.36 -22.19
C ASP A 101 -27.42 -12.07 -22.07
N ILE A 102 -26.10 -12.14 -22.31
CA ILE A 102 -25.17 -11.00 -22.34
C ILE A 102 -24.29 -11.11 -23.60
N PRO A 103 -24.86 -10.81 -24.79
CA PRO A 103 -24.08 -10.76 -26.02
C PRO A 103 -23.11 -9.58 -26.02
N LYS A 104 -22.10 -9.60 -26.89
CA LYS A 104 -21.03 -8.58 -26.93
C LYS A 104 -21.48 -7.13 -27.05
N HIS A 105 -22.60 -6.86 -27.74
CA HIS A 105 -23.16 -5.51 -27.82
C HIS A 105 -23.71 -5.00 -26.48
N LYS A 106 -23.70 -5.81 -25.42
CA LYS A 106 -24.03 -5.43 -24.05
C LYS A 106 -22.81 -5.27 -23.16
N TRP A 107 -21.62 -5.69 -23.58
CA TRP A 107 -20.41 -5.53 -22.76
C TRP A 107 -20.02 -4.05 -22.74
N SER A 108 -20.26 -3.39 -21.61
CA SER A 108 -19.93 -1.97 -21.42
C SER A 108 -18.82 -1.82 -20.38
N GLN A 109 -17.62 -1.44 -20.84
CA GLN A 109 -16.50 -1.13 -19.96
C GLN A 109 -15.58 -0.11 -20.64
N GLY A 110 -15.27 0.98 -19.94
CA GLY A 110 -14.21 1.90 -20.32
C GLY A 110 -14.36 3.28 -19.69
N TRP A 111 -14.42 4.33 -20.51
CA TRP A 111 -14.31 5.71 -20.06
C TRP A 111 -15.11 6.71 -20.90
N LEU A 112 -15.42 7.86 -20.28
CA LEU A 112 -16.00 9.03 -20.93
C LEU A 112 -15.26 10.29 -20.49
N ILE A 113 -14.98 11.19 -21.43
CA ILE A 113 -14.48 12.53 -21.18
C ILE A 113 -15.43 13.57 -21.78
N ASN A 114 -15.65 14.66 -21.05
CA ASN A 114 -16.36 15.84 -21.51
C ASN A 114 -15.49 17.07 -21.25
N ILE A 115 -15.26 17.88 -22.28
CA ILE A 115 -14.33 19.00 -22.31
C ILE A 115 -15.09 20.27 -22.68
N THR A 116 -15.16 21.22 -21.75
CA THR A 116 -15.76 22.54 -22.01
C THR A 116 -14.68 23.62 -21.98
N TYR A 117 -14.65 24.46 -23.00
CA TYR A 117 -13.66 25.55 -23.10
C TYR A 117 -14.15 26.73 -23.94
N TYR A 118 -13.51 27.89 -23.78
CA TYR A 118 -13.73 29.05 -24.64
C TYR A 118 -12.73 29.03 -25.79
N HIS A 119 -13.23 28.89 -27.02
CA HIS A 119 -12.39 28.85 -28.22
C HIS A 119 -12.14 30.27 -28.73
N VAL A 120 -10.90 30.74 -28.59
CA VAL A 120 -10.51 32.12 -28.90
C VAL A 120 -10.74 32.49 -30.37
N PRO A 121 -10.38 31.66 -31.37
CA PRO A 121 -10.58 31.99 -32.78
C PRO A 121 -12.05 32.13 -33.20
N THR A 122 -12.97 31.31 -32.66
CA THR A 122 -14.41 31.41 -33.00
C THR A 122 -15.18 32.35 -32.08
N GLY A 123 -14.63 32.68 -30.90
CA GLY A 123 -15.28 33.55 -29.91
C GLY A 123 -16.49 32.90 -29.22
N GLN A 124 -16.51 31.58 -29.12
CA GLN A 124 -17.63 30.80 -28.58
C GLN A 124 -17.16 29.77 -27.55
N ASN A 125 -18.05 29.42 -26.61
CA ASN A 125 -17.86 28.24 -25.78
C ASN A 125 -18.11 26.99 -26.63
N ARG A 126 -17.24 26.00 -26.50
CA ARG A 126 -17.34 24.70 -27.18
C ARG A 126 -17.38 23.57 -26.16
N ASN A 127 -18.04 22.49 -26.53
CA ASN A 127 -18.17 21.28 -25.73
C ASN A 127 -17.82 20.07 -26.60
N VAL A 128 -16.76 19.35 -26.22
CA VAL A 128 -16.28 18.18 -26.94
C VAL A 128 -16.31 16.99 -25.98
N TRP A 129 -16.94 15.90 -26.39
CA TRP A 129 -16.99 14.66 -25.63
C TRP A 129 -16.42 13.50 -26.44
N ALA A 130 -15.87 12.52 -25.73
CA ALA A 130 -15.44 11.25 -26.30
C ALA A 130 -15.66 10.12 -25.29
N CYS A 131 -16.02 8.94 -25.77
CA CYS A 131 -16.12 7.74 -24.96
C CYS A 131 -15.62 6.51 -25.70
N ALA A 132 -15.05 5.57 -24.96
CA ALA A 132 -14.77 4.22 -25.43
C ALA A 132 -15.30 3.24 -24.38
N LEU A 133 -16.43 2.59 -24.67
CA LEU A 133 -17.16 1.68 -23.76
C LEU A 133 -17.25 0.24 -24.26
N HIS A 134 -16.48 -0.15 -25.28
CA HIS A 134 -16.60 -1.40 -26.05
C HIS A 134 -17.90 -1.52 -26.88
N ALA A 135 -19.06 -1.32 -26.26
CA ALA A 135 -20.36 -1.38 -26.90
C ALA A 135 -21.26 -0.20 -26.50
N ASP A 136 -22.37 -0.01 -27.24
CA ASP A 136 -23.37 1.05 -26.99
C ASP A 136 -24.80 0.49 -26.81
N LEU A 137 -24.91 -0.77 -26.39
CA LEU A 137 -26.16 -1.53 -26.27
C LEU A 137 -26.84 -1.90 -27.59
N THR A 138 -26.36 -1.36 -28.72
CA THR A 138 -26.86 -1.63 -30.08
C THR A 138 -25.86 -2.47 -30.88
N ASP A 139 -24.60 -2.08 -30.90
CA ASP A 139 -23.50 -2.81 -31.55
C ASP A 139 -22.19 -2.66 -30.75
N TYR A 140 -21.12 -3.32 -31.21
CA TYR A 140 -19.80 -3.32 -30.57
C TYR A 140 -18.65 -3.24 -31.58
N GLY A 141 -17.48 -2.85 -31.10
CA GLY A 141 -16.27 -2.74 -31.94
C GLY A 141 -16.27 -1.46 -32.77
N ASN A 142 -15.78 -1.56 -34.01
CA ASN A 142 -15.53 -0.45 -34.95
C ASN A 142 -14.38 0.48 -34.51
N ASP A 143 -13.79 1.23 -35.44
CA ASP A 143 -12.90 2.35 -35.08
C ASP A 143 -13.76 3.55 -34.60
N TRP A 144 -13.12 4.67 -34.27
CA TRP A 144 -13.82 5.87 -33.79
C TRP A 144 -14.94 6.34 -34.73
N ILE A 145 -16.13 6.48 -34.14
CA ILE A 145 -17.34 7.01 -34.75
C ILE A 145 -17.50 8.46 -34.32
N ARG A 146 -17.66 9.38 -35.28
CA ARG A 146 -18.07 10.76 -34.99
C ARG A 146 -19.60 10.85 -35.03
N VAL A 147 -20.20 11.59 -34.12
CA VAL A 147 -21.61 12.00 -34.15
C VAL A 147 -21.63 13.44 -34.65
N ASP A 148 -22.49 13.74 -35.64
CA ASP A 148 -22.62 15.07 -36.23
C ASP A 148 -24.06 15.24 -36.77
N ASN A 149 -24.75 16.30 -36.36
CA ASN A 149 -26.12 16.59 -36.75
C ASN A 149 -26.31 16.72 -38.29
N ASP A 150 -25.28 17.08 -39.04
CA ASP A 150 -25.35 17.31 -40.50
C ASP A 150 -25.41 16.01 -41.33
N TRP A 151 -25.26 14.85 -40.69
CA TRP A 151 -25.31 13.54 -41.34
C TRP A 151 -26.71 12.92 -41.35
N TYR A 152 -27.66 13.55 -40.65
CA TYR A 152 -28.95 12.96 -40.31
C TYR A 152 -30.16 13.48 -41.06
N GLY A 153 -29.99 14.22 -42.16
CA GLY A 153 -31.06 14.89 -42.93
C GLY A 153 -32.27 14.02 -43.32
N GLY A 154 -33.13 13.68 -42.34
CA GLY A 154 -34.32 12.84 -42.45
C GLY A 154 -34.25 11.40 -41.89
N THR A 155 -33.16 10.94 -41.24
CA THR A 155 -33.09 9.57 -40.68
C THR A 155 -33.66 9.54 -39.26
N SER A 156 -34.51 8.55 -38.94
CA SER A 156 -35.13 8.43 -37.61
C SER A 156 -34.09 8.10 -36.53
N GLY A 157 -33.94 8.96 -35.52
CA GLY A 157 -33.17 8.68 -34.30
C GLY A 157 -31.76 9.26 -34.21
N GLY A 158 -31.40 10.28 -35.00
CA GLY A 158 -30.17 11.07 -34.83
C GLY A 158 -30.45 12.53 -34.44
N PRO A 159 -29.42 13.30 -34.03
CA PRO A 159 -29.57 14.65 -33.51
C PRO A 159 -29.93 15.64 -34.62
N THR A 160 -30.79 16.62 -34.30
CA THR A 160 -31.17 17.71 -35.23
C THR A 160 -30.24 18.91 -35.07
N TYR A 161 -29.71 19.11 -33.86
CA TYR A 161 -28.83 20.22 -33.51
C TYR A 161 -27.56 19.71 -32.81
N GLU A 162 -26.47 20.46 -32.94
CA GLU A 162 -25.16 20.15 -32.32
C GLU A 162 -25.27 19.90 -30.80
N TYR A 163 -26.15 20.62 -30.08
CA TYR A 163 -26.32 20.44 -28.63
C TYR A 163 -27.10 19.17 -28.23
N GLU A 164 -27.72 18.47 -29.20
CA GLU A 164 -28.43 17.22 -28.97
C GLU A 164 -27.51 15.99 -29.16
N GLU A 165 -26.30 16.18 -29.69
CA GLU A 165 -25.37 15.09 -29.98
C GLU A 165 -24.89 14.39 -28.70
N ASP A 166 -25.13 13.09 -28.61
CA ASP A 166 -24.71 12.30 -27.46
C ASP A 166 -24.25 10.86 -27.83
N PRO A 167 -23.60 10.12 -26.91
CA PRO A 167 -23.09 8.77 -27.19
C PRO A 167 -24.14 7.72 -27.59
N ARG A 168 -25.44 7.98 -27.46
CA ARG A 168 -26.50 7.05 -27.89
C ARG A 168 -26.76 7.17 -29.39
N ASP A 169 -26.47 8.31 -29.98
CA ASP A 169 -26.70 8.56 -31.39
C ASP A 169 -25.78 7.69 -32.27
N PRO A 170 -26.25 7.25 -33.44
CA PRO A 170 -25.36 6.68 -34.45
C PRO A 170 -24.38 7.74 -34.96
N GLY A 171 -23.39 7.35 -35.76
CA GLY A 171 -22.41 8.28 -36.34
C GLY A 171 -21.69 7.71 -37.56
N ARG A 172 -20.69 8.39 -38.11
CA ARG A 172 -19.85 7.83 -39.20
C ARG A 172 -18.43 7.59 -38.74
N LEU A 173 -17.75 6.62 -39.33
CA LEU A 173 -16.34 6.35 -39.03
C LEU A 173 -15.48 7.57 -39.39
N ILE A 174 -14.60 7.99 -38.49
CA ILE A 174 -13.67 9.09 -38.74
C ILE A 174 -12.73 8.76 -39.92
N SER A 175 -12.35 7.49 -40.06
CA SER A 175 -11.53 7.01 -41.16
C SER A 175 -12.26 6.96 -42.52
N ASP A 176 -13.59 6.98 -42.51
CA ASP A 176 -14.44 6.99 -43.71
C ASP A 176 -15.71 7.84 -43.47
N PRO A 177 -15.59 9.18 -43.49
CA PRO A 177 -16.72 10.08 -43.18
C PRO A 177 -17.81 10.09 -44.27
N THR A 178 -17.60 9.36 -45.37
CA THR A 178 -18.57 9.20 -46.46
C THR A 178 -19.40 7.93 -46.36
N SER A 179 -19.08 7.06 -45.40
CA SER A 179 -19.78 5.81 -45.12
C SER A 179 -21.20 6.01 -44.57
N GLU A 180 -21.95 4.91 -44.49
CA GLU A 180 -23.23 4.87 -43.78
C GLU A 180 -23.03 5.08 -42.27
N THR A 181 -24.13 5.31 -41.55
CA THR A 181 -24.05 5.50 -40.11
C THR A 181 -23.86 4.17 -39.38
N HIS A 182 -22.94 4.14 -38.43
CA HIS A 182 -22.57 3.03 -37.55
C HIS A 182 -22.97 3.29 -36.11
N THR A 183 -23.13 2.20 -35.36
CA THR A 183 -23.25 2.16 -33.90
C THR A 183 -22.02 1.45 -33.31
N GLY A 184 -21.78 1.62 -32.00
CA GLY A 184 -20.62 1.07 -31.29
C GLY A 184 -20.18 1.94 -30.12
N GLY A 185 -19.40 1.39 -29.19
CA GLY A 185 -19.04 2.08 -27.94
C GLY A 185 -17.97 3.18 -28.04
N ARG A 186 -17.36 3.38 -29.22
CA ARG A 186 -16.23 4.31 -29.45
C ARG A 186 -16.72 5.54 -30.22
N LYS A 187 -17.17 6.56 -29.49
CA LYS A 187 -17.88 7.72 -30.06
C LYS A 187 -17.31 9.05 -29.60
N THR A 188 -17.49 10.08 -30.42
CA THR A 188 -17.14 11.47 -30.11
C THR A 188 -17.96 12.43 -30.97
N ASN A 189 -18.18 13.66 -30.55
CA ASN A 189 -18.62 14.75 -31.45
C ASN A 189 -17.44 15.54 -32.07
N GLY A 190 -16.20 15.21 -31.69
CA GLY A 190 -14.97 15.79 -32.24
C GLY A 190 -14.17 14.80 -33.08
N THR A 191 -12.86 14.75 -32.85
CA THR A 191 -11.96 13.75 -33.45
C THR A 191 -11.15 13.06 -32.38
N VAL A 192 -11.04 11.73 -32.48
CA VAL A 192 -10.09 10.96 -31.67
C VAL A 192 -9.22 10.09 -32.57
N THR A 193 -7.92 10.07 -32.27
CA THR A 193 -6.97 9.12 -32.87
C THR A 193 -6.25 8.34 -31.79
N THR A 194 -6.03 7.04 -31.99
CA THR A 194 -5.49 6.14 -30.96
C THR A 194 -4.24 5.41 -31.43
N ASP A 195 -3.19 5.51 -30.62
CA ASP A 195 -1.91 4.83 -30.83
C ASP A 195 -2.02 3.31 -30.62
N ALA A 196 -1.02 2.56 -31.09
CA ALA A 196 -0.93 1.13 -30.80
C ALA A 196 -0.61 0.89 -29.32
N ILE A 197 -1.04 -0.27 -28.79
CA ILE A 197 -0.68 -0.70 -27.43
C ILE A 197 0.85 -0.77 -27.33
N ARG A 198 1.40 -0.15 -26.29
CA ARG A 198 2.82 -0.17 -26.01
C ARG A 198 3.11 -0.95 -24.74
N VAL A 199 3.79 -2.09 -24.87
CA VAL A 199 4.34 -2.82 -23.72
C VAL A 199 5.61 -2.11 -23.26
N LEU A 200 5.59 -1.61 -22.03
CA LEU A 200 6.73 -0.92 -21.40
C LEU A 200 7.59 -1.90 -20.60
N TYR A 201 6.96 -2.88 -19.96
CA TYR A 201 7.65 -3.92 -19.19
C TYR A 201 6.87 -5.24 -19.21
N ASN A 202 7.56 -6.36 -19.30
CA ASN A 202 6.97 -7.69 -19.19
C ASN A 202 7.97 -8.65 -18.54
N GLY A 203 7.98 -8.65 -17.21
CA GLY A 203 8.75 -9.56 -16.37
C GLY A 203 7.95 -10.78 -15.92
N PRO A 204 8.56 -11.71 -15.17
CA PRO A 204 7.91 -12.91 -14.64
C PRO A 204 6.72 -12.63 -13.72
N ARG A 205 6.73 -11.49 -13.01
CA ARG A 205 5.65 -11.09 -12.07
C ARG A 205 5.05 -9.74 -12.36
N MET A 206 5.65 -8.90 -13.20
CA MET A 206 5.10 -7.58 -13.54
C MET A 206 4.84 -7.42 -15.04
N TYR A 207 3.72 -6.81 -15.39
CA TYR A 207 3.41 -6.38 -16.74
C TYR A 207 2.94 -4.93 -16.73
N ILE A 208 3.55 -4.10 -17.59
CA ILE A 208 3.22 -2.70 -17.73
C ILE A 208 2.98 -2.40 -19.20
N ALA A 209 1.80 -1.87 -19.51
CA ALA A 209 1.45 -1.42 -20.85
C ALA A 209 0.81 -0.04 -20.83
N ARG A 210 0.84 0.63 -21.97
CA ARG A 210 0.27 1.96 -22.16
C ARG A 210 -0.58 2.06 -23.41
N THR A 211 -1.65 2.82 -23.30
CA THR A 211 -2.48 3.26 -24.43
C THR A 211 -2.65 4.78 -24.40
N VAL A 212 -2.82 5.38 -25.57
CA VAL A 212 -2.93 6.84 -25.74
C VAL A 212 -4.04 7.14 -26.73
N ASN A 213 -5.01 7.96 -26.31
CA ASN A 213 -6.05 8.51 -27.16
C ASN A 213 -5.87 10.02 -27.25
N HIS A 214 -5.77 10.55 -28.46
CA HIS A 214 -5.61 11.97 -28.74
C HIS A 214 -6.97 12.59 -29.05
N VAL A 215 -7.54 13.36 -28.12
CA VAL A 215 -8.85 14.00 -28.24
C VAL A 215 -8.69 15.41 -28.81
N LYS A 216 -9.45 15.71 -29.85
CA LYS A 216 -9.37 16.97 -30.60
C LYS A 216 -10.77 17.51 -30.85
N ASP A 217 -10.88 18.83 -30.93
CA ASP A 217 -12.08 19.50 -31.42
C ASP A 217 -12.11 19.43 -32.95
N TRP A 218 -13.27 19.09 -33.51
CA TRP A 218 -13.50 19.17 -34.94
C TRP A 218 -14.11 20.52 -35.30
N ILE A 219 -13.28 21.43 -35.83
CA ILE A 219 -13.75 22.72 -36.32
C ILE A 219 -14.29 22.52 -37.75
N GLN A 220 -15.58 22.23 -37.84
CA GLN A 220 -16.28 21.93 -39.07
C GLN A 220 -16.29 23.13 -40.04
N THR A 221 -16.06 22.86 -41.33
CA THR A 221 -16.18 23.83 -42.44
C THR A 221 -17.21 23.38 -43.48
N SER A 222 -17.47 22.07 -43.55
CA SER A 222 -18.60 21.43 -44.24
C SER A 222 -18.86 20.05 -43.62
N ASN A 223 -19.94 19.37 -44.02
CA ASN A 223 -20.33 18.06 -43.51
C ASN A 223 -19.23 16.98 -43.61
N THR A 224 -18.20 17.16 -44.46
CA THR A 224 -17.09 16.20 -44.59
C THR A 224 -15.71 16.85 -44.49
N THR A 225 -15.61 18.14 -44.18
CA THR A 225 -14.33 18.87 -44.10
C THR A 225 -14.27 19.78 -42.89
N GLY A 226 -13.09 19.91 -42.31
CA GLY A 226 -12.86 20.66 -41.09
C GLY A 226 -11.39 20.56 -40.68
N THR A 227 -11.07 21.17 -39.56
CA THR A 227 -9.72 21.17 -38.99
C THR A 227 -9.78 20.58 -37.59
N ASP A 228 -8.86 19.68 -37.28
CA ASP A 228 -8.68 19.18 -35.93
C ASP A 228 -7.86 20.16 -35.09
N GLU A 229 -8.40 20.57 -33.94
CA GLU A 229 -7.68 21.34 -32.93
C GLU A 229 -7.37 20.44 -31.71
N PRO A 230 -6.11 20.15 -31.39
CA PRO A 230 -5.76 19.31 -30.24
C PRO A 230 -6.27 19.88 -28.92
N LEU A 231 -6.85 19.03 -28.06
CA LEU A 231 -7.33 19.42 -26.73
C LEU A 231 -6.53 18.71 -25.64
N VAL A 232 -6.67 17.38 -25.56
CA VAL A 232 -6.02 16.57 -24.53
C VAL A 232 -5.61 15.20 -25.07
N ASP A 233 -4.60 14.63 -24.43
CA ASP A 233 -4.30 13.20 -24.53
C ASP A 233 -4.81 12.49 -23.28
N VAL A 234 -5.51 11.38 -23.49
CA VAL A 234 -5.97 10.44 -22.45
C VAL A 234 -5.02 9.25 -22.47
N VAL A 235 -4.17 9.16 -21.45
CA VAL A 235 -3.11 8.15 -21.36
C VAL A 235 -3.44 7.16 -20.24
N PHE A 236 -3.64 5.90 -20.60
CA PHE A 236 -3.80 4.82 -19.64
C PHE A 236 -2.47 4.08 -19.47
N THR A 237 -1.94 4.02 -18.25
CA THR A 237 -0.85 3.10 -17.90
C THR A 237 -1.41 1.98 -17.05
N LEU A 238 -1.45 0.77 -17.62
CA LEU A 238 -1.91 -0.44 -16.96
C LEU A 238 -0.72 -1.13 -16.30
N ILE A 239 -0.80 -1.32 -14.99
CA ILE A 239 0.22 -1.98 -14.16
C ILE A 239 -0.45 -3.23 -13.58
N PHE A 240 -0.02 -4.39 -14.04
CA PHE A 240 -0.51 -5.68 -13.57
C PHE A 240 0.63 -6.46 -12.93
N ASN A 241 0.60 -6.55 -11.61
CA ASN A 241 1.41 -7.51 -10.88
C ASN A 241 0.71 -8.88 -10.98
N LYS A 242 1.29 -9.78 -11.77
CA LYS A 242 0.77 -11.10 -12.11
C LYS A 242 0.62 -12.02 -10.90
N VAL A 243 1.24 -11.70 -9.77
CA VAL A 243 1.05 -12.45 -8.50
C VAL A 243 0.03 -11.80 -7.57
N LYS A 244 -0.73 -10.81 -8.04
CA LYS A 244 -1.80 -10.15 -7.31
C LYS A 244 -3.13 -10.40 -7.99
N LYS A 245 -4.21 -10.12 -7.27
CA LYS A 245 -5.59 -10.20 -7.78
C LYS A 245 -6.14 -8.83 -8.17
N GLN A 246 -5.26 -7.91 -8.56
CA GLN A 246 -5.63 -6.57 -8.98
C GLN A 246 -4.78 -6.01 -10.11
N VAL A 247 -5.36 -5.07 -10.83
CA VAL A 247 -4.75 -4.26 -11.89
C VAL A 247 -4.89 -2.80 -11.52
N ILE A 248 -3.78 -2.06 -11.53
CA ILE A 248 -3.77 -0.61 -11.31
C ILE A 248 -3.80 0.07 -12.69
N VAL A 249 -4.71 1.03 -12.87
CA VAL A 249 -4.81 1.83 -14.09
C VAL A 249 -4.62 3.31 -13.73
N LEU A 250 -3.47 3.86 -14.10
CA LEU A 250 -3.21 5.29 -14.05
C LEU A 250 -3.83 5.95 -15.28
N LYS A 251 -4.62 7.01 -15.08
CA LYS A 251 -5.26 7.79 -16.14
C LYS A 251 -4.73 9.21 -16.12
N ASP A 252 -3.74 9.48 -16.96
CA ASP A 252 -3.22 10.84 -17.11
C ASP A 252 -3.99 11.56 -18.21
N ILE A 253 -4.61 12.69 -17.86
CA ILE A 253 -5.25 13.60 -18.81
C ILE A 253 -4.33 14.80 -18.98
N LYS A 254 -3.83 15.02 -20.20
CA LYS A 254 -2.78 16.02 -20.48
C LYS A 254 -3.19 16.97 -21.58
N ILE A 255 -3.06 18.27 -21.36
CA ILE A 255 -3.35 19.27 -22.39
C ILE A 255 -2.37 19.16 -23.58
N THR A 256 -2.90 19.25 -24.80
CA THR A 256 -2.12 19.23 -26.05
C THR A 256 -2.40 20.44 -26.95
N THR A 257 -3.15 21.41 -26.44
CA THR A 257 -3.58 22.61 -27.16
C THR A 257 -2.42 23.40 -27.73
N THR A 258 -2.69 24.07 -28.86
CA THR A 258 -1.73 24.95 -29.51
C THR A 258 -1.97 26.42 -29.13
N LYS A 259 -1.02 27.29 -29.46
CA LYS A 259 -1.04 28.70 -29.08
C LYS A 259 -2.30 29.40 -29.61
N PHE A 260 -2.98 30.16 -28.73
CA PHE A 260 -4.17 30.98 -29.03
C PHE A 260 -5.46 30.20 -29.33
N VAL A 261 -5.59 28.98 -28.80
CA VAL A 261 -6.80 28.16 -28.93
C VAL A 261 -7.75 28.39 -27.76
N VAL A 262 -7.25 28.31 -26.53
CA VAL A 262 -8.04 28.35 -25.30
C VAL A 262 -8.02 29.74 -24.67
N GLY A 263 -9.16 30.22 -24.21
CA GLY A 263 -9.29 31.51 -23.52
C GLY A 263 -10.05 31.43 -22.19
N PRO A 264 -10.29 32.59 -21.54
CA PRO A 264 -10.83 32.65 -20.19
C PRO A 264 -12.24 32.07 -20.06
N ILE A 265 -12.42 31.16 -19.11
CA ILE A 265 -13.71 30.57 -18.72
C ILE A 265 -13.86 30.59 -17.20
N TRP A 266 -15.10 30.61 -16.69
CA TRP A 266 -15.36 30.53 -15.25
C TRP A 266 -14.95 29.17 -14.71
N VAL A 267 -14.06 29.17 -13.71
CA VAL A 267 -13.63 27.93 -13.06
C VAL A 267 -14.76 27.40 -12.17
N PRO A 268 -15.21 26.14 -12.33
CA PRO A 268 -16.26 25.55 -11.51
C PRO A 268 -16.02 25.71 -10.01
N GLY A 269 -17.07 26.10 -9.27
CA GLY A 269 -17.00 26.28 -7.81
C GLY A 269 -16.27 27.55 -7.35
N LEU A 270 -15.69 28.34 -8.26
CA LEU A 270 -14.95 29.57 -7.94
C LEU A 270 -15.59 30.82 -8.58
N ARG A 271 -15.28 32.00 -8.03
CA ARG A 271 -15.71 33.31 -8.55
C ARG A 271 -14.66 33.96 -9.45
N TYR A 272 -13.85 33.16 -10.13
CA TYR A 272 -12.73 33.61 -10.95
C TYR A 272 -12.75 32.95 -12.32
N GLN A 273 -12.18 33.63 -13.31
CA GLN A 273 -11.95 33.09 -14.64
C GLN A 273 -10.46 32.81 -14.84
N GLU A 274 -10.16 31.78 -15.64
CA GLU A 274 -8.81 31.48 -16.11
C GLU A 274 -8.89 30.85 -17.50
N SER A 275 -7.82 30.96 -18.28
CA SER A 275 -7.73 30.29 -19.58
C SER A 275 -7.41 28.81 -19.40
N GLY A 276 -8.35 27.93 -19.73
CA GLY A 276 -8.19 26.51 -19.50
C GLY A 276 -9.38 25.68 -19.96
N LEU A 277 -9.30 24.38 -19.66
CA LEU A 277 -10.31 23.38 -20.00
C LEU A 277 -11.00 22.91 -18.72
N ILE A 278 -12.34 22.91 -18.71
CA ILE A 278 -13.14 22.19 -17.72
C ILE A 278 -13.26 20.76 -18.21
N ILE A 279 -12.84 19.80 -17.40
CA ILE A 279 -12.85 18.37 -17.75
C ILE A 279 -13.74 17.64 -16.75
N GLN A 280 -14.68 16.85 -17.26
CA GLN A 280 -15.36 15.80 -16.51
C GLN A 280 -14.92 14.47 -17.10
N PHE A 281 -14.14 13.70 -16.35
CA PHE A 281 -13.58 12.43 -16.80
C PHE A 281 -14.03 11.31 -15.88
N SER A 282 -14.61 10.27 -16.45
CA SER A 282 -15.12 9.13 -15.68
C SER A 282 -14.61 7.81 -16.22
N ASN A 283 -14.37 6.89 -15.29
CA ASN A 283 -14.38 5.47 -15.63
C ASN A 283 -15.77 4.94 -15.38
N ARG A 284 -16.20 4.04 -16.25
CA ARG A 284 -17.54 3.51 -16.17
C ARG A 284 -17.62 2.10 -16.75
N GLY A 285 -18.42 1.24 -16.14
CA GLY A 285 -18.59 -0.12 -16.64
C GLY A 285 -19.55 -0.97 -15.82
N GLU A 286 -20.09 -1.98 -16.50
CA GLU A 286 -20.94 -3.02 -15.94
C GLU A 286 -20.10 -4.06 -15.19
N TRP A 287 -20.69 -4.63 -14.14
CA TRP A 287 -20.09 -5.69 -13.33
C TRP A 287 -20.95 -6.95 -13.33
N ASP A 288 -20.72 -7.83 -14.28
CA ASP A 288 -21.45 -9.09 -14.46
C ASP A 288 -20.90 -10.24 -13.61
N LEU A 289 -20.60 -9.97 -12.33
CA LEU A 289 -19.87 -10.89 -11.45
C LEU A 289 -20.67 -12.12 -11.00
N GLY A 290 -22.01 -12.04 -11.01
CA GLY A 290 -22.89 -13.14 -10.62
C GLY A 290 -22.70 -14.43 -11.44
N PRO A 291 -23.33 -15.54 -11.04
CA PRO A 291 -23.24 -16.81 -11.78
C PRO A 291 -23.71 -16.66 -13.22
N SER A 292 -23.18 -17.45 -14.15
CA SER A 292 -23.52 -17.37 -15.58
C SER A 292 -24.86 -18.03 -15.97
N SER A 293 -25.55 -18.64 -15.01
CA SER A 293 -26.81 -19.35 -15.22
C SER A 293 -27.66 -19.39 -13.95
N GLY A 294 -28.93 -19.79 -14.08
CA GLY A 294 -29.88 -19.87 -12.98
C GLY A 294 -30.65 -18.56 -12.74
N SER A 295 -31.40 -18.50 -11.63
CA SER A 295 -32.22 -17.32 -11.29
C SER A 295 -31.41 -16.07 -10.97
N ASN A 296 -30.15 -16.27 -10.54
CA ASN A 296 -29.25 -15.21 -10.13
C ASN A 296 -28.25 -14.84 -11.23
N ALA A 297 -28.56 -15.17 -12.49
CA ALA A 297 -27.61 -15.00 -13.58
C ALA A 297 -27.13 -13.54 -13.70
N PHE A 298 -25.81 -13.34 -13.54
CA PHE A 298 -25.12 -12.04 -13.58
C PHE A 298 -25.64 -11.03 -12.55
N GLN A 299 -26.27 -11.50 -11.47
CA GLN A 299 -26.72 -10.65 -10.38
C GLN A 299 -25.63 -10.48 -9.32
N SER A 300 -25.54 -9.27 -8.77
CA SER A 300 -24.61 -8.92 -7.70
C SER A 300 -25.25 -7.91 -6.75
N TYR A 301 -24.73 -7.85 -5.53
CA TYR A 301 -24.89 -6.72 -4.61
C TYR A 301 -23.78 -5.71 -4.86
N VAL A 302 -24.00 -4.43 -4.57
CA VAL A 302 -22.96 -3.41 -4.70
C VAL A 302 -23.10 -2.32 -3.63
N HIS A 303 -21.97 -1.98 -3.02
CA HIS A 303 -21.87 -0.80 -2.16
C HIS A 303 -20.67 0.07 -2.55
N LEU A 304 -20.87 1.39 -2.60
CA LEU A 304 -19.81 2.38 -2.70
C LEU A 304 -19.49 2.99 -1.33
N TYR A 305 -18.35 2.64 -0.79
CA TYR A 305 -17.76 3.26 0.40
C TYR A 305 -17.09 4.57 -0.01
N ARG A 306 -17.68 5.71 0.41
CA ARG A 306 -17.08 7.03 0.22
C ARG A 306 -16.05 7.32 1.29
N GLY A 307 -14.81 7.63 0.92
CA GLY A 307 -13.71 7.68 1.87
C GLY A 307 -13.88 8.68 3.00
N ASN A 308 -14.57 9.80 2.76
CA ASN A 308 -14.86 10.79 3.78
C ASN A 308 -15.97 10.39 4.78
N ASP A 309 -16.79 9.38 4.44
CA ASP A 309 -17.84 8.85 5.31
C ASP A 309 -17.37 7.59 6.06
N THR A 310 -16.59 6.76 5.39
CA THR A 310 -16.18 5.42 5.87
C THR A 310 -14.74 5.38 6.38
N THR A 311 -14.09 6.54 6.47
CA THR A 311 -12.70 6.70 6.92
C THR A 311 -11.65 5.96 6.09
N LEU A 312 -11.93 5.70 4.80
CA LEU A 312 -10.94 5.16 3.86
C LEU A 312 -9.90 6.24 3.51
N THR A 313 -8.83 6.24 4.29
CA THR A 313 -7.72 7.18 4.14
C THR A 313 -6.56 6.57 3.37
N THR A 314 -5.83 7.42 2.65
CA THR A 314 -4.58 7.07 2.00
C THR A 314 -3.49 8.06 2.42
N VAL A 315 -2.24 7.59 2.41
CA VAL A 315 -1.05 8.45 2.53
C VAL A 315 -0.89 9.46 1.38
N TYR A 316 -1.61 9.28 0.27
CA TYR A 316 -1.56 10.19 -0.88
C TYR A 316 -2.54 11.37 -0.74
N ASP A 317 -2.05 12.42 -0.09
CA ASP A 317 -2.75 13.70 0.12
C ASP A 317 -2.43 14.74 -0.98
N SER A 318 -2.72 16.01 -0.72
CA SER A 318 -2.46 17.14 -1.62
C SER A 318 -1.00 17.30 -2.05
N ASP A 319 -0.03 16.72 -1.34
CA ASP A 319 1.38 16.77 -1.73
C ASP A 319 1.71 15.85 -2.91
N TYR A 320 0.80 14.94 -3.25
CA TYR A 320 0.98 13.90 -4.26
C TYR A 320 0.22 14.15 -5.55
N HIS A 321 -0.34 15.34 -5.73
CA HIS A 321 -1.17 15.66 -6.89
C HIS A 321 -1.02 17.14 -7.32
N LEU A 322 -0.76 17.40 -8.61
CA LEU A 322 -0.62 18.76 -9.14
C LEU A 322 -1.94 19.55 -9.14
N ASN A 323 -3.04 18.88 -9.46
CA ASN A 323 -4.34 19.49 -9.68
C ASN A 323 -5.45 18.80 -8.87
N PRO A 324 -5.97 19.36 -7.77
CA PRO A 324 -7.10 18.74 -7.10
C PRO A 324 -8.35 18.82 -7.99
N THR A 325 -9.34 17.97 -7.72
CA THR A 325 -10.67 18.08 -8.31
C THR A 325 -11.29 19.44 -7.98
N THR A 326 -12.22 19.90 -8.82
CA THR A 326 -12.91 21.18 -8.60
C THR A 326 -13.69 21.17 -7.28
N PRO A 327 -13.89 22.33 -6.64
CA PRO A 327 -14.80 22.42 -5.51
C PRO A 327 -16.23 22.04 -5.92
N VAL A 328 -17.07 21.76 -4.92
CA VAL A 328 -18.52 21.60 -5.10
C VAL A 328 -19.08 22.71 -5.99
N SER A 329 -19.76 22.32 -7.05
CA SER A 329 -20.27 23.22 -8.09
C SER A 329 -21.52 22.65 -8.74
N VAL A 330 -21.92 23.18 -9.90
CA VAL A 330 -22.99 22.57 -10.70
C VAL A 330 -22.54 21.29 -11.39
N TYR A 331 -21.23 21.14 -11.61
CA TYR A 331 -20.62 19.94 -12.20
C TYR A 331 -20.40 18.91 -11.09
N SER A 332 -19.71 19.31 -10.02
CA SER A 332 -19.22 18.39 -8.99
C SER A 332 -20.06 18.38 -7.72
N ASN A 333 -20.53 17.20 -7.29
CA ASN A 333 -21.21 17.02 -6.01
C ASN A 333 -20.24 17.06 -4.83
N TYR A 334 -19.01 16.56 -5.01
CA TYR A 334 -17.97 16.56 -4.00
C TYR A 334 -16.65 17.10 -4.55
N GLY A 335 -15.82 17.61 -3.65
CA GLY A 335 -14.53 18.19 -3.98
C GLY A 335 -14.19 19.39 -3.10
N SER A 336 -12.92 19.72 -2.94
CA SER A 336 -11.79 19.27 -3.77
C SER A 336 -10.99 18.14 -3.14
N GLN A 337 -10.48 17.24 -3.97
CA GLN A 337 -9.66 16.09 -3.57
C GLN A 337 -8.44 15.93 -4.50
N PRO A 338 -7.27 15.49 -3.98
CA PRO A 338 -7.01 15.18 -2.57
C PRO A 338 -6.85 16.47 -1.74
N GLY A 339 -7.26 16.42 -0.47
CA GLY A 339 -7.05 17.49 0.52
C GLY A 339 -5.79 17.29 1.35
N THR A 340 -5.70 17.95 2.52
CA THR A 340 -4.62 17.73 3.52
C THR A 340 -4.65 16.33 4.14
N THR A 341 -5.77 15.63 3.99
CA THR A 341 -5.90 14.21 4.26
C THR A 341 -6.28 13.55 2.94
N GLY A 342 -5.52 12.55 2.53
CA GLY A 342 -5.83 11.76 1.35
C GLY A 342 -7.00 10.82 1.62
N TYR A 343 -7.99 10.81 0.73
CA TYR A 343 -9.11 9.87 0.73
C TYR A 343 -9.19 9.16 -0.61
N TYR A 344 -9.71 7.93 -0.58
CA TYR A 344 -10.08 7.16 -1.76
C TYR A 344 -11.49 6.58 -1.57
N ASP A 345 -12.20 6.34 -2.67
CA ASP A 345 -13.51 5.68 -2.65
C ASP A 345 -13.38 4.22 -3.09
N LEU A 346 -14.26 3.33 -2.63
CA LEU A 346 -14.23 1.90 -2.96
C LEU A 346 -15.62 1.41 -3.33
N ALA A 347 -15.81 0.96 -4.56
CA ALA A 347 -16.96 0.15 -4.94
C ALA A 347 -16.64 -1.32 -4.70
N GLN A 348 -17.43 -2.01 -3.87
CA GLN A 348 -17.37 -3.45 -3.66
C GLN A 348 -18.60 -4.10 -4.29
N ILE A 349 -18.38 -5.14 -5.09
CA ILE A 349 -19.42 -5.87 -5.82
C ILE A 349 -19.39 -7.32 -5.36
N ILE A 350 -20.46 -7.81 -4.74
CA ILE A 350 -20.54 -9.20 -4.25
C ILE A 350 -21.45 -10.00 -5.17
N SER A 351 -20.94 -11.09 -5.73
CA SER A 351 -21.75 -12.02 -6.54
C SER A 351 -22.97 -12.53 -5.77
N ALA A 352 -24.13 -12.67 -6.44
CA ALA A 352 -25.37 -13.08 -5.78
C ALA A 352 -25.36 -14.53 -5.24
N ASP A 353 -24.42 -15.37 -5.68
CA ASP A 353 -24.17 -16.71 -5.12
C ASP A 353 -23.17 -16.70 -3.94
N LEU A 354 -22.67 -15.51 -3.56
CA LEU A 354 -21.72 -15.29 -2.47
C LEU A 354 -20.40 -16.06 -2.65
N ALA A 355 -19.98 -16.28 -3.90
CA ALA A 355 -18.75 -17.00 -4.21
C ALA A 355 -17.54 -16.07 -4.38
N TYR A 356 -17.78 -14.88 -4.93
CA TYR A 356 -16.75 -13.94 -5.33
C TYR A 356 -17.12 -12.49 -4.97
N VAL A 357 -16.07 -11.68 -4.79
CA VAL A 357 -16.13 -10.23 -4.62
C VAL A 357 -15.23 -9.54 -5.65
N GLY A 358 -15.76 -8.52 -6.32
CA GLY A 358 -15.04 -7.62 -7.21
C GLY A 358 -14.94 -6.24 -6.61
N TRP A 359 -13.95 -5.44 -7.03
CA TRP A 359 -13.81 -4.08 -6.53
C TRP A 359 -13.23 -3.09 -7.54
N ALA A 360 -13.56 -1.82 -7.33
CA ALA A 360 -12.92 -0.67 -7.95
C ALA A 360 -12.61 0.39 -6.87
N ALA A 361 -11.34 0.61 -6.57
CA ALA A 361 -10.90 1.67 -5.66
C ALA A 361 -10.42 2.89 -6.44
N PHE A 362 -10.90 4.09 -6.11
CA PHE A 362 -10.69 5.33 -6.85
C PHE A 362 -9.86 6.34 -6.05
N TRP A 363 -8.75 6.80 -6.63
CA TRP A 363 -7.95 7.90 -6.08
C TRP A 363 -7.63 8.95 -7.17
N PRO A 364 -7.69 10.26 -6.86
CA PRO A 364 -8.26 10.85 -5.64
C PRO A 364 -9.73 10.46 -5.44
N ALA A 365 -10.30 10.70 -4.26
CA ALA A 365 -11.74 10.52 -4.05
C ALA A 365 -12.56 11.29 -5.09
N LEU A 366 -13.67 10.67 -5.52
CA LEU A 366 -14.45 11.05 -6.68
C LEU A 366 -15.16 12.39 -6.48
N SER A 367 -15.37 13.11 -7.59
CA SER A 367 -16.26 14.28 -7.62
C SER A 367 -17.72 13.83 -7.63
N ASP A 368 -18.00 12.82 -8.45
CA ASP A 368 -19.34 12.28 -8.71
C ASP A 368 -19.26 10.76 -8.93
N TRP A 369 -20.33 10.05 -8.58
CA TRP A 369 -20.35 8.59 -8.55
C TRP A 369 -21.77 8.05 -8.74
N SER A 370 -21.88 6.82 -9.22
CA SER A 370 -23.11 6.02 -9.15
C SER A 370 -22.76 4.54 -9.32
N VAL A 371 -23.44 3.65 -8.60
CA VAL A 371 -23.31 2.18 -8.79
C VAL A 371 -24.48 1.54 -9.53
N ASP A 372 -25.46 2.35 -9.94
CA ASP A 372 -26.65 1.92 -10.68
C ASP A 372 -26.93 2.82 -11.90
N ALA A 373 -25.86 3.33 -12.53
CA ALA A 373 -25.96 4.30 -13.61
C ALA A 373 -26.65 3.74 -14.88
N GLY A 374 -26.69 2.41 -15.03
CA GLY A 374 -27.38 1.73 -16.14
C GLY A 374 -28.90 1.90 -16.06
N ARG A 375 -29.51 1.58 -14.90
CA ARG A 375 -30.97 1.71 -14.70
C ARG A 375 -31.44 3.14 -14.59
N GLN A 376 -30.56 4.00 -14.07
CA GLN A 376 -30.81 5.42 -13.95
C GLN A 376 -30.62 6.19 -15.27
N ASP A 377 -30.27 5.49 -16.36
CA ASP A 377 -30.02 6.07 -17.70
C ASP A 377 -28.96 7.19 -17.65
N GLN A 378 -27.89 6.98 -16.90
CA GLN A 378 -26.75 7.89 -16.73
C GLN A 378 -25.49 7.41 -17.45
N TRP A 379 -25.48 6.18 -17.97
CA TRP A 379 -24.30 5.53 -18.58
C TRP A 379 -23.68 6.30 -19.76
N TRP A 380 -24.45 7.15 -20.44
CA TRP A 380 -24.07 7.87 -21.67
C TRP A 380 -23.62 9.32 -21.45
N LYS A 381 -23.74 9.88 -20.23
CA LYS A 381 -23.42 11.29 -19.96
C LYS A 381 -22.46 11.48 -18.79
N SER A 382 -21.82 12.65 -18.70
CA SER A 382 -21.19 13.10 -17.45
C SER A 382 -22.25 13.29 -16.37
N LEU A 383 -21.89 13.01 -15.13
CA LEU A 383 -22.75 13.33 -14.00
C LEU A 383 -22.66 14.82 -13.71
N MET A 384 -23.76 15.35 -13.20
CA MET A 384 -23.82 16.70 -12.66
C MET A 384 -24.20 16.63 -11.19
N ALA A 385 -23.86 17.63 -10.40
CA ALA A 385 -24.16 17.66 -8.96
C ALA A 385 -25.68 17.50 -8.63
N GLY A 386 -26.55 17.80 -9.60
CA GLY A 386 -28.01 17.61 -9.47
C GLY A 386 -28.53 16.24 -9.90
N ASP A 387 -27.69 15.37 -10.45
CA ASP A 387 -28.04 13.99 -10.80
C ASP A 387 -28.15 13.11 -9.54
N THR A 388 -28.55 11.84 -9.72
CA THR A 388 -28.56 10.87 -8.62
C THR A 388 -27.18 10.25 -8.46
N HIS A 389 -26.67 10.23 -7.22
CA HIS A 389 -25.37 9.67 -6.85
C HIS A 389 -25.52 8.43 -5.97
N SER A 390 -26.06 7.36 -6.55
CA SER A 390 -26.36 6.13 -5.82
C SER A 390 -25.09 5.43 -5.32
N ILE A 391 -25.10 5.06 -4.04
CA ILE A 391 -24.06 4.23 -3.42
C ILE A 391 -24.48 2.76 -3.25
N ASP A 392 -25.76 2.47 -3.49
CA ASP A 392 -26.37 1.13 -3.46
C ASP A 392 -27.30 0.96 -4.68
N GLY A 393 -27.71 -0.27 -4.97
CA GLY A 393 -28.70 -0.57 -6.01
C GLY A 393 -30.07 0.08 -5.78
N VAL A 394 -30.59 0.79 -6.79
CA VAL A 394 -31.91 1.44 -6.69
C VAL A 394 -33.01 0.46 -7.04
N GLY A 395 -33.98 0.34 -6.13
CA GLY A 395 -35.10 -0.60 -6.27
C GLY A 395 -34.82 -2.01 -5.71
N GLY A 396 -33.67 -2.21 -5.07
CA GLY A 396 -33.32 -3.42 -4.31
C GLY A 396 -32.21 -4.25 -4.96
N GLU A 397 -31.60 -5.09 -4.12
CA GLU A 397 -30.44 -5.94 -4.43
C GLU A 397 -30.72 -7.40 -3.97
N PRO A 398 -30.01 -8.41 -4.52
CA PRO A 398 -29.04 -8.32 -5.59
C PRO A 398 -29.73 -8.05 -6.92
N PHE A 399 -28.97 -7.56 -7.90
CA PHE A 399 -29.55 -7.15 -9.15
C PHE A 399 -28.59 -7.35 -10.32
N ARG A 400 -29.16 -7.49 -11.52
CA ARG A 400 -28.39 -7.86 -12.70
C ARG A 400 -27.56 -6.67 -13.19
N SER A 401 -26.27 -6.90 -13.35
CA SER A 401 -25.30 -5.99 -13.97
C SER A 401 -25.24 -4.60 -13.30
N PRO A 402 -24.76 -4.48 -12.04
CA PRO A 402 -24.40 -3.19 -11.47
C PRO A 402 -23.53 -2.37 -12.41
N TYR A 403 -23.78 -1.07 -12.51
CA TYR A 403 -23.06 -0.19 -13.42
C TYR A 403 -22.37 0.89 -12.62
N VAL A 404 -21.07 0.73 -12.43
CA VAL A 404 -20.23 1.62 -11.63
C VAL A 404 -19.73 2.76 -12.51
N LEU A 405 -19.93 3.99 -12.05
CA LEU A 405 -19.40 5.22 -12.59
C LEU A 405 -18.63 5.93 -11.48
N GLY A 406 -17.34 6.17 -11.72
CA GLY A 406 -16.53 7.06 -10.89
C GLY A 406 -15.99 8.20 -11.74
N GLU A 407 -16.37 9.44 -11.41
CA GLU A 407 -16.05 10.65 -12.16
C GLU A 407 -15.20 11.62 -11.34
N TRP A 408 -14.20 12.21 -12.02
CA TRP A 408 -13.41 13.32 -11.54
C TRP A 408 -13.67 14.55 -12.41
N ASP A 409 -13.99 15.64 -11.73
CA ASP A 409 -14.09 16.94 -12.34
C ASP A 409 -12.88 17.79 -11.97
N PHE A 410 -12.21 18.35 -12.97
CA PHE A 410 -11.01 19.16 -12.74
C PHE A 410 -10.83 20.23 -13.82
N PHE A 411 -9.91 21.15 -13.56
CA PHE A 411 -9.60 22.26 -14.45
C PHE A 411 -8.13 22.21 -14.87
N LEU A 412 -7.86 22.23 -16.18
CA LEU A 412 -6.51 22.19 -16.74
C LEU A 412 -6.11 23.52 -17.38
N THR A 413 -4.84 23.92 -17.23
CA THR A 413 -4.28 25.13 -17.84
C THR A 413 -3.00 24.81 -18.62
N GLU A 414 -2.70 25.54 -19.70
CA GLU A 414 -1.49 25.30 -20.53
C GLU A 414 -0.17 25.46 -19.74
N THR A 415 -0.19 26.39 -18.80
CA THR A 415 0.91 26.66 -17.86
C THR A 415 0.36 26.74 -16.45
N ARG A 416 1.18 26.38 -15.46
CA ARG A 416 0.83 26.50 -14.05
C ARG A 416 0.32 27.90 -13.73
N SER A 417 -0.92 27.99 -13.25
CA SER A 417 -1.57 29.24 -12.84
C SER A 417 -2.01 29.16 -11.39
N SER A 418 -2.13 30.32 -10.73
CA SER A 418 -2.69 30.41 -9.38
C SER A 418 -3.87 31.37 -9.38
N VAL A 419 -5.07 30.84 -9.15
CA VAL A 419 -6.32 31.58 -9.20
C VAL A 419 -7.19 31.19 -8.00
N GLY A 420 -7.76 32.19 -7.32
CA GLY A 420 -8.62 31.94 -6.16
C GLY A 420 -7.94 31.21 -5.00
N GLY A 421 -6.61 31.32 -4.87
CA GLY A 421 -5.82 30.66 -3.83
C GLY A 421 -5.49 29.18 -4.11
N ARG A 422 -5.64 28.73 -5.36
CA ARG A 422 -5.39 27.34 -5.79
C ARG A 422 -4.47 27.32 -7.00
N TYR A 423 -3.70 26.25 -7.15
CA TYR A 423 -2.89 26.01 -8.35
C TYR A 423 -3.66 25.14 -9.34
N PHE A 424 -3.54 25.51 -10.61
CA PHE A 424 -3.95 24.68 -11.74
C PHE A 424 -2.74 24.45 -12.65
N ASP A 425 -2.69 23.30 -13.29
CA ASP A 425 -1.60 22.87 -14.17
C ASP A 425 -2.15 22.10 -15.39
N ARG A 426 -1.26 21.65 -16.25
CA ARG A 426 -1.54 21.05 -17.56
C ARG A 426 -2.04 19.62 -17.56
N GLN A 427 -2.06 18.96 -16.40
CA GLN A 427 -2.30 17.53 -16.30
C GLN A 427 -3.04 17.13 -15.02
N PHE A 428 -3.79 16.05 -15.08
CA PHE A 428 -4.49 15.44 -13.95
C PHE A 428 -4.31 13.92 -14.00
N ARG A 429 -4.24 13.24 -12.84
CA ARG A 429 -4.21 11.78 -12.76
C ARG A 429 -5.38 11.26 -11.94
N GLY A 430 -6.24 10.50 -12.59
CA GLY A 430 -7.14 9.57 -11.90
C GLY A 430 -6.49 8.21 -11.80
N VAL A 431 -6.78 7.46 -10.73
CA VAL A 431 -6.30 6.11 -10.51
C VAL A 431 -7.47 5.22 -10.16
N THR A 432 -7.53 4.04 -10.79
CA THR A 432 -8.42 2.98 -10.29
C THR A 432 -7.67 1.68 -10.13
N VAL A 433 -7.94 1.00 -9.02
CA VAL A 433 -7.48 -0.35 -8.74
C VAL A 433 -8.66 -1.29 -8.90
N TYR A 434 -8.59 -2.17 -9.89
CA TYR A 434 -9.63 -3.16 -10.19
C TYR A 434 -9.18 -4.55 -9.77
N GLY A 435 -10.06 -5.34 -9.17
CA GLY A 435 -9.75 -6.73 -8.84
C GLY A 435 -10.97 -7.62 -8.64
N VAL A 436 -10.72 -8.93 -8.54
CA VAL A 436 -11.71 -9.96 -8.23
C VAL A 436 -11.05 -11.03 -7.36
N THR A 437 -11.74 -11.49 -6.32
CA THR A 437 -11.31 -12.59 -5.46
C THR A 437 -12.49 -13.43 -4.95
N ASP A 438 -12.19 -14.53 -4.24
CA ASP A 438 -13.17 -15.31 -3.49
C ASP A 438 -13.80 -14.44 -2.37
N LEU A 439 -15.05 -14.69 -2.02
CA LEU A 439 -15.69 -13.99 -0.90
C LEU A 439 -15.24 -14.60 0.43
N TRP A 440 -14.77 -13.77 1.37
CA TRP A 440 -14.35 -14.18 2.71
C TRP A 440 -15.34 -13.73 3.78
N ASP A 441 -15.29 -12.44 4.13
CA ASP A 441 -16.13 -11.80 5.13
C ASP A 441 -16.78 -10.50 4.60
N GLY A 442 -16.58 -10.18 3.32
CA GLY A 442 -17.32 -9.13 2.64
C GLY A 442 -18.82 -9.34 2.76
N ASP A 443 -19.56 -8.28 3.07
CA ASP A 443 -21.01 -8.35 3.21
C ASP A 443 -21.67 -7.04 2.77
N ASP A 444 -22.96 -7.13 2.49
CA ASP A 444 -23.77 -6.04 1.94
C ASP A 444 -25.09 -5.91 2.72
N ALA A 445 -25.49 -4.69 3.05
CA ALA A 445 -26.69 -4.40 3.83
C ALA A 445 -28.00 -4.65 3.05
N GLY A 446 -27.95 -4.68 1.72
CA GLY A 446 -29.04 -5.09 0.85
C GLY A 446 -29.35 -6.60 0.94
N ARG A 447 -28.42 -7.41 1.46
CA ARG A 447 -28.66 -8.83 1.74
C ARG A 447 -29.49 -9.01 3.01
N SER A 448 -30.38 -10.00 3.00
CA SER A 448 -31.21 -10.33 4.18
C SER A 448 -30.34 -10.68 5.40
N GLY A 449 -30.32 -9.78 6.39
CA GLY A 449 -29.51 -9.91 7.60
C GLY A 449 -28.02 -9.64 7.40
N GLY A 450 -27.65 -8.96 6.32
CA GLY A 450 -26.29 -8.52 6.05
C GLY A 450 -25.98 -7.12 6.57
N SER A 451 -24.72 -6.73 6.46
CA SER A 451 -24.19 -5.40 6.80
C SER A 451 -23.11 -5.00 5.81
N ASN A 452 -22.93 -3.71 5.54
CA ASN A 452 -21.82 -3.25 4.69
C ASN A 452 -20.47 -3.50 5.38
N ASN A 453 -19.77 -4.56 4.96
CA ASN A 453 -18.43 -4.92 5.42
C ASN A 453 -17.50 -5.08 4.22
N ILE A 454 -16.35 -4.42 4.25
CA ILE A 454 -15.33 -4.58 3.21
C ILE A 454 -14.67 -5.94 3.42
N ASP A 455 -14.52 -6.69 2.34
CA ASP A 455 -13.89 -8.01 2.38
C ASP A 455 -12.40 -7.91 2.76
N ALA A 456 -11.95 -8.81 3.64
CA ALA A 456 -10.59 -8.81 4.16
C ALA A 456 -9.51 -8.92 3.09
N GLU A 457 -9.75 -9.64 1.98
CA GLU A 457 -8.77 -9.72 0.89
C GLU A 457 -8.79 -8.48 0.00
N VAL A 458 -9.96 -7.84 -0.17
CA VAL A 458 -10.07 -6.54 -0.85
C VAL A 458 -9.27 -5.49 -0.09
N GLU A 459 -9.47 -5.37 1.23
CA GLU A 459 -8.70 -4.46 2.08
C GLU A 459 -7.21 -4.77 2.00
N TYR A 460 -6.82 -6.04 2.07
CA TYR A 460 -5.42 -6.47 1.94
C TYR A 460 -4.75 -5.97 0.65
N GLN A 461 -5.41 -6.13 -0.50
CA GLN A 461 -4.87 -5.78 -1.81
C GLN A 461 -4.85 -4.25 -2.03
N VAL A 462 -5.90 -3.56 -1.58
CA VAL A 462 -6.03 -2.10 -1.74
C VAL A 462 -5.08 -1.35 -0.80
N GLU A 463 -4.90 -1.79 0.44
CA GLU A 463 -3.97 -1.16 1.39
C GLU A 463 -2.52 -1.23 0.93
N GLU A 464 -2.12 -2.28 0.21
CA GLU A 464 -0.80 -2.34 -0.43
C GLU A 464 -0.58 -1.19 -1.42
N VAL A 465 -1.63 -0.72 -2.08
CA VAL A 465 -1.56 0.36 -3.06
C VAL A 465 -1.74 1.71 -2.39
N MET A 466 -2.76 1.85 -1.55
CA MET A 466 -3.17 3.12 -0.95
C MET A 466 -2.36 3.50 0.29
N ASN A 467 -1.79 2.53 1.01
CA ASN A 467 -0.98 2.72 2.21
C ASN A 467 0.24 1.76 2.21
N PRO A 468 1.12 1.85 1.20
CA PRO A 468 2.22 0.91 1.02
C PRO A 468 3.24 0.98 2.17
N TRP A 469 4.01 -0.11 2.32
CA TRP A 469 5.25 -0.05 3.09
C TRP A 469 6.24 0.90 2.41
N ASP A 470 6.53 2.03 3.05
CA ASP A 470 7.30 3.15 2.48
C ASP A 470 8.72 3.27 3.08
N LEU A 471 9.53 4.17 2.51
CA LEU A 471 10.92 4.39 2.91
C LEU A 471 11.05 4.92 4.33
N TYR A 472 10.10 5.72 4.80
CA TYR A 472 10.06 6.12 6.21
C TYR A 472 9.90 4.88 7.10
N SER A 473 8.96 3.99 6.79
CA SER A 473 8.71 2.78 7.56
C SER A 473 9.89 1.82 7.48
N ALA A 474 10.59 1.77 6.34
CA ALA A 474 11.79 0.95 6.18
C ALA A 474 12.92 1.33 7.15
N ILE A 475 13.11 2.62 7.46
CA ILE A 475 14.13 3.06 8.42
C ILE A 475 13.68 3.00 9.90
N HIS A 476 12.38 2.88 10.16
CA HIS A 476 11.82 2.71 11.50
C HIS A 476 11.35 1.27 11.68
N LYS A 477 12.21 0.43 12.26
CA LYS A 477 11.84 -0.95 12.60
C LYS A 477 11.40 -1.04 14.05
N ASP A 478 10.15 -1.45 14.23
CA ASP A 478 9.47 -1.61 15.51
C ASP A 478 9.22 -3.09 15.88
N THR A 479 9.71 -4.00 15.05
CA THR A 479 9.50 -5.44 15.20
C THR A 479 10.76 -6.24 14.88
N ARG A 480 10.78 -7.48 15.38
CA ARG A 480 11.75 -8.54 15.04
C ARG A 480 11.00 -9.76 14.52
N ARG A 481 11.58 -10.49 13.56
CA ARG A 481 11.01 -11.74 13.00
C ARG A 481 11.71 -12.97 13.55
N TRP A 482 10.93 -14.02 13.76
CA TRP A 482 11.38 -15.28 14.36
C TRP A 482 10.76 -16.48 13.65
N VAL A 483 11.50 -17.59 13.69
CA VAL A 483 10.99 -18.91 13.30
C VAL A 483 11.23 -19.89 14.45
N GLN A 484 10.23 -20.70 14.75
CA GLN A 484 10.30 -21.77 15.73
C GLN A 484 9.78 -23.06 15.09
N PHE A 485 10.52 -24.16 15.33
CA PHE A 485 10.14 -25.49 14.87
C PHE A 485 9.78 -26.37 16.06
N HIS A 486 8.67 -27.09 15.96
CA HIS A 486 8.22 -28.06 16.98
C HIS A 486 8.04 -29.43 16.34
N ASN A 487 8.74 -30.43 16.88
CA ASN A 487 8.60 -31.82 16.44
C ASN A 487 7.54 -32.51 17.32
N VAL A 488 6.42 -32.90 16.72
CA VAL A 488 5.35 -33.57 17.47
C VAL A 488 5.84 -34.92 18.00
N THR A 489 5.77 -35.11 19.31
CA THR A 489 6.20 -36.34 19.98
C THR A 489 5.09 -37.38 19.99
N THR A 490 5.46 -38.66 20.17
CA THR A 490 4.48 -39.74 20.37
C THR A 490 3.58 -39.50 21.59
N ALA A 491 4.12 -38.90 22.65
CA ALA A 491 3.37 -38.59 23.87
C ALA A 491 2.32 -37.49 23.62
N GLU A 492 2.70 -36.41 22.94
CA GLU A 492 1.78 -35.33 22.55
C GLU A 492 0.67 -35.86 21.66
N LYS A 493 1.01 -36.67 20.65
CA LYS A 493 -0.01 -37.27 19.77
C LYS A 493 -0.96 -38.20 20.54
N THR A 494 -0.43 -39.01 21.46
CA THR A 494 -1.27 -39.89 22.32
C THR A 494 -2.19 -39.07 23.22
N ALA A 495 -1.71 -37.96 23.79
CA ALA A 495 -2.52 -37.06 24.60
C ALA A 495 -3.61 -36.36 23.76
N ALA A 496 -3.28 -35.98 22.53
CA ALA A 496 -4.22 -35.42 21.57
C ALA A 496 -5.31 -36.42 21.17
N ASP A 497 -4.97 -37.68 20.96
CA ASP A 497 -5.96 -38.75 20.71
C ASP A 497 -6.88 -39.00 21.92
N ALA A 498 -6.43 -38.65 23.13
CA ALA A 498 -7.23 -38.63 24.35
C ALA A 498 -8.00 -37.32 24.59
N GLY A 499 -7.95 -36.37 23.64
CA GLY A 499 -8.70 -35.10 23.68
C GLY A 499 -7.95 -33.92 24.32
N THR A 500 -6.63 -34.00 24.48
CA THR A 500 -5.82 -32.89 25.02
C THR A 500 -5.21 -32.04 23.90
N ASP A 501 -5.46 -30.73 23.91
CA ASP A 501 -4.86 -29.82 22.94
C ASP A 501 -3.34 -29.71 23.11
N LEU A 502 -2.61 -29.55 21.99
CA LEU A 502 -1.17 -29.32 22.00
C LEU A 502 -0.90 -27.83 22.21
N ASN A 503 -0.12 -27.50 23.23
CA ASN A 503 0.27 -26.13 23.56
C ASN A 503 1.76 -25.92 23.28
N ILE A 504 2.07 -24.99 22.38
CA ILE A 504 3.44 -24.63 22.01
C ILE A 504 3.69 -23.19 22.47
N THR A 505 4.51 -23.04 23.51
CA THR A 505 4.94 -21.73 23.99
C THR A 505 6.03 -21.15 23.08
N LEU A 506 5.82 -19.91 22.63
CA LEU A 506 6.78 -19.19 21.81
C LEU A 506 7.93 -18.66 22.67
N VAL A 507 9.17 -18.86 22.20
CA VAL A 507 10.38 -18.56 22.98
C VAL A 507 10.62 -17.06 23.10
N GLN A 508 10.30 -16.29 22.06
CA GLN A 508 10.60 -14.85 21.99
C GLN A 508 9.36 -14.04 22.33
N ARG A 509 9.54 -12.93 23.06
CA ARG A 509 8.46 -12.06 23.54
C ARG A 509 8.92 -10.58 23.61
N PRO A 510 8.01 -9.60 23.63
CA PRO A 510 6.55 -9.71 23.56
C PRO A 510 6.04 -10.09 22.16
N VAL A 511 5.27 -11.17 22.06
CA VAL A 511 4.69 -11.64 20.78
C VAL A 511 3.68 -10.61 20.25
N LYS A 512 3.82 -10.25 18.97
CA LYS A 512 2.88 -9.38 18.27
C LYS A 512 1.60 -10.16 17.94
N TYR A 513 0.48 -9.72 18.51
CA TYR A 513 -0.85 -10.25 18.21
C TYR A 513 -1.61 -9.29 17.31
N ALA A 514 -2.11 -9.79 16.18
CA ALA A 514 -3.01 -9.05 15.30
C ALA A 514 -4.45 -9.59 15.47
N PRO A 515 -5.43 -8.73 15.82
CA PRO A 515 -6.84 -9.15 15.89
C PRO A 515 -7.37 -9.66 14.56
N ILE A 516 -7.02 -8.99 13.47
CA ILE A 516 -7.23 -9.44 12.09
C ILE A 516 -5.92 -10.07 11.62
N TRP A 517 -5.91 -11.37 11.35
CA TRP A 517 -4.68 -12.14 11.08
C TRP A 517 -4.13 -11.90 9.66
N GLU A 518 -5.04 -11.53 8.77
CA GLU A 518 -4.86 -11.35 7.36
C GLU A 518 -4.30 -9.96 7.03
N SER A 519 -4.47 -8.95 7.90
CA SER A 519 -4.18 -7.55 7.59
C SER A 519 -2.83 -7.32 6.90
N TYR A 520 -2.85 -6.52 5.84
CA TYR A 520 -1.64 -6.06 5.19
C TYR A 520 -0.75 -5.28 6.16
N CYS A 521 0.55 -5.31 5.92
CA CYS A 521 1.58 -4.72 6.77
C CYS A 521 1.63 -5.20 8.24
N ASN A 522 0.75 -6.09 8.69
CA ASN A 522 0.71 -6.58 10.07
C ASN A 522 0.91 -8.09 10.12
N PHE A 523 2.14 -8.53 10.36
CA PHE A 523 2.45 -9.96 10.37
C PHE A 523 2.59 -10.43 11.81
N SER A 524 1.54 -11.12 12.26
CA SER A 524 1.45 -11.83 13.54
C SER A 524 2.12 -13.21 13.39
N GLU A 525 1.47 -14.31 13.75
CA GLU A 525 1.97 -15.66 13.51
C GLU A 525 1.57 -16.23 12.13
N ARG A 526 2.36 -17.14 11.58
CA ARG A 526 1.99 -18.05 10.48
C ARG A 526 2.41 -19.46 10.88
N VAL A 527 1.45 -20.38 10.95
CA VAL A 527 1.69 -21.75 11.39
C VAL A 527 1.54 -22.71 10.21
N MET A 528 2.53 -23.55 9.99
CA MET A 528 2.59 -24.48 8.87
C MET A 528 2.97 -25.87 9.33
N TRP A 529 2.36 -26.89 8.74
CA TRP A 529 2.82 -28.27 8.83
C TRP A 529 2.38 -29.05 7.59
N GLY A 530 3.15 -30.08 7.23
CA GLY A 530 2.89 -30.86 6.02
C GLY A 530 2.95 -30.04 4.73
N GLY A 531 3.75 -28.97 4.71
CA GLY A 531 3.89 -28.07 3.56
C GLY A 531 2.72 -27.10 3.33
N ALA A 532 1.75 -27.04 4.24
CA ALA A 532 0.58 -26.19 4.10
C ALA A 532 0.46 -25.17 5.24
N LEU A 533 0.07 -23.93 4.88
CA LEU A 533 -0.36 -22.92 5.83
C LEU A 533 -1.66 -23.35 6.52
N LYS A 534 -1.80 -22.94 7.77
CA LYS A 534 -2.98 -23.17 8.58
C LYS A 534 -3.51 -21.82 9.04
N TYR A 535 -4.82 -21.74 9.16
CA TYR A 535 -5.54 -20.54 9.56
C TYR A 535 -5.87 -20.60 11.05
N PRO A 536 -5.69 -19.51 11.82
CA PRO A 536 -6.11 -19.46 13.21
C PRO A 536 -7.63 -19.41 13.31
N ALA A 537 -8.17 -19.67 14.50
CA ALA A 537 -9.61 -19.65 14.71
C ALA A 537 -10.23 -18.27 14.45
N ARG A 538 -9.49 -17.18 14.68
CA ARG A 538 -9.91 -15.80 14.38
C ARG A 538 -9.88 -15.39 12.89
N SER A 539 -9.49 -16.28 11.98
CA SER A 539 -9.48 -16.03 10.53
C SER A 539 -10.91 -16.04 9.95
N PRO A 540 -11.25 -15.20 8.94
CA PRO A 540 -12.56 -15.24 8.29
C PRO A 540 -12.79 -16.53 7.50
N TYR A 541 -11.76 -17.38 7.34
CA TYR A 541 -11.91 -18.75 6.83
C TYR A 541 -12.89 -19.59 7.69
N TYR A 542 -13.07 -19.21 8.96
CA TYR A 542 -13.94 -19.94 9.90
C TYR A 542 -15.03 -19.03 10.48
N SER A 543 -16.09 -19.65 10.99
CA SER A 543 -17.27 -18.95 11.52
C SER A 543 -17.13 -18.50 12.98
N GLY A 544 -15.94 -18.55 13.58
CA GLY A 544 -15.71 -18.34 15.01
C GLY A 544 -14.53 -17.41 15.28
N SER A 545 -14.34 -17.01 16.53
CA SER A 545 -13.17 -16.21 16.98
C SER A 545 -12.38 -16.91 18.08
N SER A 546 -12.61 -18.21 18.26
CA SER A 546 -12.02 -19.04 19.29
C SER A 546 -12.00 -20.49 18.83
N LEU A 547 -11.04 -21.25 19.32
CA LEU A 547 -10.82 -22.64 18.92
C LEU A 547 -12.09 -23.50 19.11
N SER A 548 -12.60 -24.07 18.01
CA SER A 548 -13.84 -24.85 17.98
C SER A 548 -13.66 -26.14 17.16
N THR A 549 -14.75 -26.68 16.59
CA THR A 549 -14.74 -28.00 15.93
C THR A 549 -14.05 -28.02 14.56
N TYR A 550 -13.71 -26.89 13.97
CA TYR A 550 -13.25 -26.83 12.58
C TYR A 550 -11.89 -26.15 12.43
N GLU A 551 -11.46 -25.42 13.44
CA GLU A 551 -10.28 -24.58 13.44
C GLU A 551 -9.08 -25.37 13.96
N PRO A 552 -7.92 -25.31 13.28
CA PRO A 552 -6.78 -26.12 13.63
C PRO A 552 -5.99 -25.56 14.82
N TYR A 553 -5.95 -24.23 15.01
CA TYR A 553 -5.21 -23.61 16.10
C TYR A 553 -5.70 -22.19 16.46
N GLU A 554 -5.21 -21.63 17.57
CA GLU A 554 -5.31 -20.22 17.94
C GLU A 554 -4.04 -19.74 18.66
N LEU A 555 -3.71 -18.44 18.57
CA LEU A 555 -2.62 -17.80 19.31
C LEU A 555 -3.19 -17.02 20.50
N TYR A 556 -2.71 -17.32 21.70
CA TYR A 556 -3.01 -16.55 22.90
C TYR A 556 -1.77 -15.80 23.37
N VAL A 557 -1.87 -14.47 23.52
CA VAL A 557 -0.81 -13.64 24.11
C VAL A 557 -1.27 -13.10 25.45
N ASN A 558 -0.50 -13.38 26.51
CA ASN A 558 -0.84 -12.91 27.86
C ASN A 558 -0.30 -11.49 28.14
N ALA A 559 -0.67 -10.92 29.28
CA ALA A 559 -0.25 -9.57 29.69
C ALA A 559 1.27 -9.41 29.87
N THR A 560 2.02 -10.51 30.00
CA THR A 560 3.49 -10.53 30.09
C THR A 560 4.17 -10.72 28.74
N GLY A 561 3.41 -10.71 27.64
CA GLY A 561 3.91 -10.80 26.27
C GLY A 561 4.22 -12.23 25.79
N HIS A 562 3.97 -13.27 26.60
CA HIS A 562 4.16 -14.65 26.16
C HIS A 562 3.04 -15.06 25.20
N GLY A 563 3.42 -15.55 24.02
CA GLY A 563 2.52 -16.19 23.08
C GLY A 563 2.50 -17.70 23.25
N ASN A 564 1.31 -18.30 23.18
CA ASN A 564 1.11 -19.74 23.18
C ASN A 564 0.21 -20.13 22.01
N VAL A 565 0.74 -20.92 21.08
CA VAL A 565 -0.02 -21.50 19.97
C VAL A 565 -0.69 -22.76 20.49
N THR A 566 -2.02 -22.77 20.49
CA THR A 566 -2.82 -23.91 20.93
C THR A 566 -3.39 -24.60 19.71
N ILE A 567 -2.94 -25.82 19.44
CA ILE A 567 -3.42 -26.66 18.34
C ILE A 567 -4.45 -27.63 18.90
N ARG A 568 -5.63 -27.64 18.30
CA ARG A 568 -6.72 -28.51 18.74
C ARG A 568 -6.32 -29.98 18.66
N ALA A 569 -6.70 -30.76 19.66
CA ALA A 569 -6.40 -32.18 19.81
C ALA A 569 -6.66 -33.00 18.52
N ALA A 570 -7.81 -32.77 17.88
CA ALA A 570 -8.19 -33.43 16.62
C ALA A 570 -7.31 -33.05 15.41
N SER A 571 -6.64 -31.90 15.47
CA SER A 571 -5.82 -31.32 14.40
C SER A 571 -4.32 -31.54 14.60
N VAL A 572 -3.91 -32.09 15.75
CA VAL A 572 -2.50 -32.42 16.02
C VAL A 572 -2.00 -33.46 15.01
N PRO A 573 -0.96 -33.13 14.20
CA PRO A 573 -0.49 -34.03 13.15
C PRO A 573 0.22 -35.26 13.74
N ALA A 574 0.55 -36.24 12.89
CA ALA A 574 1.22 -37.46 13.32
C ALA A 574 2.56 -37.18 14.03
N ALA A 575 2.92 -38.03 14.98
CA ALA A 575 4.22 -37.97 15.63
C ALA A 575 5.36 -37.99 14.60
N GLY A 576 6.37 -37.15 14.81
CA GLY A 576 7.47 -36.89 13.87
C GLY A 576 7.20 -35.75 12.88
N THR A 577 5.96 -35.25 12.77
CA THR A 577 5.68 -34.07 11.95
C THR A 577 6.33 -32.83 12.55
N VAL A 578 6.97 -32.03 11.69
CA VAL A 578 7.52 -30.72 12.07
C VAL A 578 6.46 -29.64 11.85
N ILE A 579 6.18 -28.89 12.90
CA ILE A 579 5.36 -27.68 12.85
C ILE A 579 6.31 -26.48 12.80
N LYS A 580 6.14 -25.64 11.78
CA LYS A 580 6.89 -24.39 11.60
C LYS A 580 6.00 -23.22 12.01
N ILE A 581 6.51 -22.35 12.87
CA ILE A 581 5.82 -21.17 13.35
C ILE A 581 6.70 -19.96 13.06
N LEU A 582 6.23 -19.09 12.15
CA LEU A 582 6.84 -17.79 11.92
C LEU A 582 6.05 -16.76 12.74
N TYR A 583 6.73 -15.83 13.40
CA TYR A 583 6.03 -14.80 14.18
C TYR A 583 6.89 -13.56 14.42
N SER A 584 6.24 -12.48 14.86
CA SER A 584 6.90 -11.25 15.27
C SER A 584 6.87 -11.00 16.76
N THR A 585 7.87 -10.27 17.24
CA THR A 585 7.82 -9.60 18.54
C THR A 585 7.84 -8.10 18.36
N ASN A 586 7.08 -7.38 19.19
CA ASN A 586 7.14 -5.93 19.27
C ASN A 586 8.46 -5.50 19.92
N CYS A 587 8.98 -4.34 19.53
CA CYS A 587 10.17 -3.71 20.10
C CYS A 587 9.86 -2.55 21.03
N THR A 588 8.60 -2.10 21.07
CA THR A 588 8.13 -1.05 21.97
C THR A 588 7.03 -1.59 22.89
N TYR A 589 7.06 -1.16 24.15
CA TYR A 589 6.01 -1.50 25.12
C TYR A 589 5.78 -0.37 26.14
N ASP A 590 4.51 0.04 26.26
CA ASP A 590 4.05 1.01 27.23
C ASP A 590 3.39 0.32 28.42
N TYR A 591 3.69 0.78 29.63
CA TYR A 591 3.04 0.25 30.82
C TYR A 591 2.97 1.24 31.99
N THR A 592 2.05 0.94 32.90
CA THR A 592 1.76 1.75 34.08
C THR A 592 2.11 1.04 35.38
N HIS A 593 2.07 1.76 36.50
CA HIS A 593 2.23 1.16 37.83
C HIS A 593 1.23 0.02 38.11
N THR A 594 0.00 0.08 37.60
CA THR A 594 -0.98 -1.01 37.73
C THR A 594 -0.49 -2.28 37.03
N ALA A 595 0.18 -2.16 35.89
CA ALA A 595 0.77 -3.30 35.21
C ALA A 595 1.96 -3.87 35.99
N ILE A 596 2.76 -3.02 36.65
CA ILE A 596 3.85 -3.44 37.55
C ILE A 596 3.32 -4.39 38.64
N SER A 597 2.21 -4.01 39.30
CA SER A 597 1.62 -4.81 40.39
C SER A 597 0.93 -6.07 39.94
N ASN A 598 0.24 -6.02 38.79
CA ASN A 598 -0.65 -7.10 38.38
C ASN A 598 0.06 -8.16 37.54
N TYR A 599 1.10 -7.78 36.79
CA TYR A 599 1.67 -8.63 35.74
C TYR A 599 3.18 -8.84 35.85
N PHE A 600 3.93 -7.87 36.38
CA PHE A 600 5.40 -7.90 36.38
C PHE A 600 6.04 -8.30 37.72
N GLY A 601 5.22 -8.77 38.66
CA GLY A 601 5.66 -9.24 39.97
C GLY A 601 6.22 -8.15 40.89
N GLY A 602 6.03 -6.86 40.54
CA GLY A 602 6.50 -5.74 41.34
C GLY A 602 5.54 -5.39 42.47
N SER A 603 6.07 -5.16 43.67
CA SER A 603 5.27 -4.56 44.74
C SER A 603 5.20 -3.05 44.55
N LEU A 604 4.02 -2.43 44.64
CA LEU A 604 3.92 -0.98 44.71
C LEU A 604 4.42 -0.43 46.05
N SER A 605 4.52 -1.26 47.08
CA SER A 605 5.12 -0.89 48.37
C SER A 605 6.59 -1.27 48.40
N LEU A 606 7.44 -0.31 48.81
CA LEU A 606 8.88 -0.50 49.00
C LEU A 606 9.24 -0.78 50.48
N GLY A 607 8.23 -0.94 51.35
CA GLY A 607 8.39 -1.09 52.79
C GLY A 607 8.22 0.22 53.56
N ASN A 608 8.46 0.15 54.87
CA ASN A 608 8.40 1.30 55.77
C ASN A 608 9.60 1.34 56.72
N ASN A 609 9.90 2.53 57.24
CA ASN A 609 10.88 2.72 58.30
C ASN A 609 10.34 3.71 59.33
N THR A 610 10.84 3.60 60.56
CA THR A 610 10.40 4.44 61.68
C THR A 610 11.57 5.08 62.39
N LEU A 611 11.42 6.35 62.78
CA LEU A 611 12.40 7.13 63.54
C LEU A 611 11.68 7.98 64.60
N THR A 612 12.36 8.32 65.69
CA THR A 612 11.88 9.35 66.64
C THR A 612 12.46 10.72 66.29
N VAL A 613 11.62 11.74 66.15
CA VAL A 613 11.97 13.11 65.76
C VAL A 613 11.34 14.15 66.68
N THR A 614 11.90 15.36 66.67
CA THR A 614 11.41 16.56 67.39
C THR A 614 11.01 17.66 66.42
N ASN A 615 10.16 18.60 66.86
CA ASN A 615 9.68 19.71 66.02
C ASN A 615 10.85 20.50 65.41
N ALA A 616 10.73 20.87 64.14
CA ALA A 616 11.71 21.67 63.40
C ALA A 616 13.14 21.10 63.42
N THR A 617 13.29 19.77 63.57
CA THR A 617 14.57 19.07 63.56
C THR A 617 14.57 18.02 62.45
N LYS A 618 15.67 17.96 61.69
CA LYS A 618 15.87 16.95 60.65
C LYS A 618 16.21 15.59 61.26
N GLY A 619 15.56 14.54 60.78
CA GLY A 619 15.81 13.15 61.15
C GLY A 619 15.96 12.26 59.92
N LEU A 620 16.88 11.31 59.97
CA LEU A 620 17.16 10.39 58.87
C LEU A 620 16.34 9.10 59.02
N ILE A 621 15.21 9.01 58.33
CA ILE A 621 14.30 7.84 58.40
C ILE A 621 14.94 6.64 57.70
N VAL A 622 15.52 6.85 56.52
CA VAL A 622 16.20 5.81 55.73
C VAL A 622 17.66 6.22 55.53
N PRO A 623 18.63 5.56 56.18
CA PRO A 623 20.04 5.78 55.89
C PRO A 623 20.47 5.04 54.61
N ASN A 624 21.54 5.52 53.95
CA ASN A 624 22.12 5.04 52.67
C ASN A 624 22.30 3.52 52.51
N LEU A 625 22.32 2.77 53.60
CA LEU A 625 22.55 1.32 53.62
C LEU A 625 21.25 0.49 53.79
N SER A 626 20.10 1.15 53.94
CA SER A 626 18.82 0.47 54.17
C SER A 626 18.19 0.01 52.86
N ILE A 627 17.52 -1.14 52.90
CA ILE A 627 16.90 -1.73 51.72
C ILE A 627 15.40 -1.42 51.76
N ASN A 628 15.02 -0.27 51.22
CA ASN A 628 13.62 0.07 50.91
C ASN A 628 13.45 0.07 49.40
N SER A 629 13.17 -1.10 48.83
CA SER A 629 13.20 -1.28 47.38
C SER A 629 12.07 -2.17 46.88
N THR A 630 11.78 -2.03 45.59
CA THR A 630 10.91 -2.94 44.83
C THR A 630 11.53 -3.20 43.47
N SER A 631 11.32 -4.39 42.93
CA SER A 631 11.80 -4.77 41.61
C SER A 631 10.73 -5.48 40.81
N TRP A 632 10.76 -5.32 39.49
CA TRP A 632 9.84 -5.98 38.58
C TRP A 632 10.53 -6.31 37.26
N THR A 633 10.04 -7.34 36.58
CA THR A 633 10.54 -7.80 35.28
C THR A 633 9.48 -7.58 34.23
N ASP A 634 9.81 -6.81 33.20
CA ASP A 634 8.85 -6.45 32.15
C ASP A 634 8.71 -7.53 31.06
N VAL A 635 7.99 -7.17 29.99
CA VAL A 635 7.76 -8.03 28.82
C VAL A 635 9.02 -8.34 28.00
N PHE A 636 10.10 -7.57 28.16
CA PHE A 636 11.39 -7.75 27.50
C PHE A 636 12.40 -8.49 28.39
N ASP A 637 11.96 -9.05 29.52
CA ASP A 637 12.83 -9.65 30.54
C ASP A 637 13.82 -8.66 31.21
N VAL A 638 13.58 -7.35 31.07
CA VAL A 638 14.39 -6.30 31.71
C VAL A 638 13.96 -6.16 33.17
N VAL A 639 14.91 -6.41 34.06
CA VAL A 639 14.71 -6.26 35.50
C VAL A 639 14.94 -4.81 35.90
N GLN A 640 13.94 -4.20 36.50
CA GLN A 640 14.04 -2.84 37.03
C GLN A 640 13.88 -2.84 38.53
N ASN A 641 14.48 -1.85 39.16
CA ASN A 641 14.44 -1.69 40.60
C ASN A 641 14.40 -0.22 40.97
N ILE A 642 13.52 0.13 41.91
CA ILE A 642 13.54 1.42 42.59
C ILE A 642 13.93 1.17 44.03
N THR A 643 14.90 1.95 44.52
CA THR A 643 15.38 1.89 45.89
C THR A 643 15.42 3.30 46.48
N ILE A 644 14.85 3.46 47.68
CA ILE A 644 15.06 4.65 48.51
C ILE A 644 16.42 4.48 49.18
N LEU A 645 17.41 5.28 48.78
CA LEU A 645 18.74 5.24 49.37
C LEU A 645 18.74 6.06 50.66
N TYR A 646 18.13 7.23 50.63
CA TYR A 646 18.22 8.22 51.68
C TYR A 646 16.87 8.90 51.85
N ASP A 647 16.41 9.09 53.08
CA ASP A 647 15.26 9.95 53.37
C ASP A 647 15.46 10.73 54.67
N GLU A 648 15.71 12.03 54.54
CA GLU A 648 15.76 12.97 55.65
C GLU A 648 14.44 13.73 55.74
N PHE A 649 13.75 13.54 56.86
CA PHE A 649 12.45 14.10 57.13
C PHE A 649 12.54 15.19 58.21
N MET A 650 11.76 16.23 58.03
CA MET A 650 11.48 17.22 59.06
C MET A 650 10.00 17.58 59.02
N PHE A 651 9.44 17.88 60.18
CA PHE A 651 8.13 18.49 60.27
C PHE A 651 8.21 19.80 61.05
N VAL A 652 7.35 20.74 60.71
CA VAL A 652 7.15 21.99 61.44
C VAL A 652 5.68 22.12 61.81
N THR A 653 5.45 22.46 63.07
CA THR A 653 4.14 22.85 63.59
C THR A 653 4.20 24.20 64.27
N ASN A 654 3.15 25.01 64.05
CA ASN A 654 2.95 26.30 64.70
C ASN A 654 2.07 26.18 65.96
N ALA A 655 1.75 24.96 66.39
CA ALA A 655 0.88 24.72 67.54
C ALA A 655 1.60 25.07 68.86
N SER A 656 0.97 25.90 69.68
CA SER A 656 1.41 26.23 71.04
C SER A 656 1.12 25.12 72.06
N THR A 657 0.43 24.06 71.64
CA THR A 657 0.03 22.90 72.44
C THR A 657 0.27 21.63 71.63
N TYR A 658 0.93 20.63 72.25
CA TYR A 658 1.18 19.33 71.62
C TYR A 658 -0.14 18.59 71.37
N PRO A 659 -0.29 17.88 70.23
CA PRO A 659 -1.41 16.96 70.03
C PRO A 659 -1.43 15.92 71.14
N SER A 660 -2.64 15.53 71.58
CA SER A 660 -2.82 14.60 72.70
C SER A 660 -2.07 13.30 72.44
N ALA A 661 -1.46 12.72 73.49
CA ALA A 661 -0.76 11.44 73.40
C ALA A 661 -1.70 10.39 72.77
N GLY A 662 -1.24 9.73 71.70
CA GLY A 662 -2.05 8.79 70.93
C GLY A 662 -2.68 9.32 69.64
N GLN A 663 -2.60 10.62 69.34
CA GLN A 663 -3.07 11.16 68.04
C GLN A 663 -2.12 10.78 66.88
N ILE A 664 -2.72 10.47 65.73
CA ILE A 664 -2.03 10.06 64.48
C ILE A 664 -2.20 11.16 63.44
N LEU A 665 -1.10 11.61 62.83
CA LEU A 665 -1.08 12.60 61.73
C LEU A 665 -0.49 11.98 60.49
N THR A 666 -1.11 12.20 59.34
CA THR A 666 -0.69 11.57 58.08
C THR A 666 -0.59 12.62 56.98
N GLY A 667 0.47 12.56 56.18
CA GLY A 667 0.72 13.48 55.07
C GLY A 667 1.55 12.81 53.99
N ILE A 668 1.36 13.29 52.77
CA ILE A 668 1.87 12.69 51.55
C ILE A 668 2.95 13.60 50.97
N ASP A 669 4.09 13.00 50.64
CA ASP A 669 5.21 13.64 49.99
C ASP A 669 5.54 12.89 48.70
N ASP A 670 5.53 13.61 47.58
CA ASP A 670 5.68 13.05 46.25
C ASP A 670 6.98 13.52 45.60
N LEU A 671 7.75 12.57 45.07
CA LEU A 671 8.91 12.81 44.21
C LEU A 671 8.62 12.26 42.82
N ASN A 672 8.55 13.15 41.84
CA ASN A 672 8.37 12.77 40.44
C ASN A 672 9.72 12.65 39.72
N ILE A 673 9.93 11.53 39.05
CA ILE A 673 11.10 11.23 38.23
C ILE A 673 10.64 11.26 36.79
N THR A 674 11.26 12.09 35.96
CA THR A 674 11.13 12.00 34.50
C THR A 674 12.37 11.31 33.95
N VAL A 675 12.17 10.27 33.14
CA VAL A 675 13.24 9.48 32.54
C VAL A 675 13.20 9.63 31.02
N ASP A 676 14.37 9.82 30.43
CA ASP A 676 14.65 9.69 29.00
C ASP A 676 16.11 9.27 28.88
N VAL A 677 16.34 7.95 28.87
CA VAL A 677 17.68 7.37 28.98
C VAL A 677 17.86 6.14 28.10
N LYS A 678 19.07 5.98 27.57
CA LYS A 678 19.52 4.75 26.90
C LYS A 678 20.44 3.99 27.84
N ILE A 679 20.04 2.79 28.22
CA ILE A 679 20.78 1.91 29.13
C ILE A 679 21.53 0.87 28.29
N PRO A 680 22.85 0.70 28.50
CA PRO A 680 23.65 -0.28 27.75
C PRO A 680 23.35 -1.73 28.17
N PRO A 681 23.79 -2.74 27.40
CA PRO A 681 23.48 -4.14 27.69
C PRO A 681 23.98 -4.64 29.05
N GLU A 682 25.08 -4.09 29.56
CA GLU A 682 25.62 -4.38 30.90
C GLU A 682 24.75 -3.84 32.06
N GLY A 683 23.74 -3.02 31.73
CA GLY A 683 22.85 -2.38 32.69
C GLY A 683 23.40 -1.06 33.23
N GLY A 684 22.59 -0.40 34.04
CA GLY A 684 22.92 0.91 34.60
C GLY A 684 21.92 1.37 35.63
N ASN A 685 22.18 2.53 36.24
CA ASN A 685 21.24 3.16 37.15
C ASN A 685 21.22 4.68 36.99
N ILE A 686 20.10 5.26 37.38
CA ILE A 686 19.90 6.70 37.56
C ILE A 686 19.75 6.93 39.06
N THR A 687 20.53 7.85 39.61
CA THR A 687 20.38 8.26 41.00
C THR A 687 19.99 9.72 41.07
N VAL A 688 18.88 10.01 41.74
CA VAL A 688 18.46 11.37 42.05
C VAL A 688 18.88 11.66 43.48
N TYR A 689 19.75 12.65 43.67
CA TYR A 689 20.29 13.00 44.98
C TYR A 689 19.60 14.23 45.57
N ASN A 690 19.29 14.14 46.86
CA ASN A 690 18.90 15.29 47.69
C ASN A 690 17.72 16.09 47.11
N SER A 691 16.71 15.39 46.58
CA SER A 691 15.53 16.03 46.02
C SER A 691 14.58 16.43 47.14
N THR A 692 14.21 17.71 47.17
CA THR A 692 13.33 18.26 48.21
C THR A 692 11.88 17.94 47.90
N TYR A 693 11.16 17.40 48.88
CA TYR A 693 9.74 17.13 48.83
C TYR A 693 8.98 17.94 49.90
N TYR A 694 7.68 18.09 49.72
CA TYR A 694 6.81 18.89 50.58
C TYR A 694 5.39 18.32 50.66
N GLY A 695 4.83 18.33 51.87
CA GLY A 695 3.49 17.84 52.17
C GLY A 695 2.85 18.61 53.32
N VAL A 696 1.52 18.59 53.40
CA VAL A 696 0.77 19.24 54.49
C VAL A 696 -0.26 18.27 55.05
N ALA A 697 -0.30 18.18 56.37
CA ALA A 697 -1.33 17.47 57.12
C ALA A 697 -2.12 18.45 58.00
N GLN A 698 -3.44 18.25 58.15
CA GLN A 698 -4.30 19.12 58.95
C GLN A 698 -5.01 18.32 60.06
N ILE A 699 -5.14 18.94 61.23
CA ILE A 699 -6.04 18.45 62.31
C ILE A 699 -7.17 19.46 62.47
N SER A 700 -8.41 18.97 62.54
CA SER A 700 -9.58 19.76 62.92
C SER A 700 -10.10 19.35 64.30
N PRO A 701 -9.52 19.87 65.39
CA PRO A 701 -10.21 19.93 66.66
C PRO A 701 -11.14 21.14 66.64
N VAL A 702 -12.43 20.89 66.87
CA VAL A 702 -13.52 21.86 67.11
C VAL A 702 -13.00 23.29 67.31
N SER A 703 -13.09 24.09 66.24
CA SER A 703 -12.82 25.54 66.12
C SER A 703 -11.38 26.09 65.90
N ASN A 704 -10.31 25.29 65.76
CA ASN A 704 -8.98 25.81 65.32
C ASN A 704 -8.21 24.81 64.43
N ILE A 705 -8.11 25.07 63.12
CA ILE A 705 -7.34 24.25 62.18
C ILE A 705 -5.83 24.40 62.46
N GLN A 706 -5.14 23.30 62.74
CA GLN A 706 -3.69 23.26 62.90
C GLN A 706 -3.05 22.60 61.67
N ASN A 707 -2.10 23.29 61.02
CA ASN A 707 -1.35 22.78 59.89
C ASN A 707 0.01 22.25 60.36
N PHE A 708 0.35 21.05 59.90
CA PHE A 708 1.67 20.45 60.01
C PHE A 708 2.27 20.41 58.62
N THR A 709 3.45 20.99 58.47
CA THR A 709 4.19 20.97 57.22
C THR A 709 5.27 19.92 57.30
N PHE A 710 5.27 19.00 56.34
CA PHE A 710 6.32 18.01 56.15
C PHE A 710 7.21 18.46 55.03
N TYR A 711 8.51 18.35 55.22
CA TYR A 711 9.49 18.66 54.20
C TYR A 711 10.77 17.91 54.50
N GLY A 712 11.44 17.50 53.44
CA GLY A 712 12.60 16.63 53.57
C GLY A 712 13.34 16.51 52.26
N ASN A 713 14.45 15.77 52.31
CA ASN A 713 15.24 15.46 51.14
C ASN A 713 15.32 13.95 50.98
N MET A 714 14.95 13.45 49.81
CA MET A 714 15.06 12.04 49.47
C MET A 714 16.13 11.85 48.38
N SER A 715 16.92 10.78 48.50
CA SER A 715 17.71 10.27 47.38
C SER A 715 17.23 8.88 47.00
N ILE A 716 17.05 8.69 45.71
CA ILE A 716 16.48 7.47 45.13
C ILE A 716 17.36 6.96 44.02
N MET A 717 17.35 5.64 43.82
CA MET A 717 18.02 4.98 42.71
C MET A 717 16.99 4.22 41.89
N TYR A 718 17.03 4.42 40.58
CA TYR A 718 16.35 3.62 39.60
C TYR A 718 17.38 2.80 38.81
N LYS A 719 17.41 1.49 39.04
CA LYS A 719 18.37 0.56 38.43
C LYS A 719 17.68 -0.29 37.37
N VAL A 720 18.35 -0.47 36.24
CA VAL A 720 17.88 -1.23 35.08
C VAL A 720 18.93 -2.27 34.73
N ASN A 721 18.54 -3.54 34.72
CA ASN A 721 19.38 -4.67 34.32
C ASN A 721 18.70 -5.37 33.13
N PRO A 722 19.22 -5.19 31.90
CA PRO A 722 18.80 -5.98 30.76
C PRO A 722 19.01 -7.49 31.01
N PRO A 723 18.19 -8.38 30.41
CA PRO A 723 18.37 -9.81 30.54
C PRO A 723 19.68 -10.29 29.92
N ASN A 724 20.13 -11.48 30.33
CA ASN A 724 21.35 -12.08 29.80
C ASN A 724 21.32 -12.33 28.29
N SER A 725 20.14 -12.53 27.71
CA SER A 725 19.96 -12.62 26.26
C SER A 725 20.41 -11.33 25.59
N LEU A 726 20.00 -10.16 26.09
CA LEU A 726 20.48 -8.85 25.63
C LEU A 726 21.94 -8.60 26.03
N SER A 727 22.40 -9.03 27.21
CA SER A 727 23.79 -8.84 27.63
C SER A 727 24.80 -9.67 26.81
N SER A 728 24.36 -10.76 26.19
CA SER A 728 25.15 -11.52 25.21
C SER A 728 25.24 -10.83 23.83
N TYR A 729 24.36 -9.87 23.53
CA TYR A 729 24.49 -8.94 22.41
C TYR A 729 25.09 -7.63 22.94
N ALA A 730 26.41 -7.56 22.97
CA ALA A 730 27.19 -6.42 23.51
C ALA A 730 26.95 -5.05 22.83
N HIS A 731 25.93 -4.91 21.97
CA HIS A 731 25.69 -3.76 21.12
C HIS A 731 24.25 -3.22 21.15
N GLU A 732 23.36 -3.72 22.01
CA GLU A 732 21.95 -3.28 22.09
C GLU A 732 21.65 -2.44 23.34
N TYR A 733 20.98 -1.30 23.16
CA TYR A 733 20.54 -0.44 24.26
C TYR A 733 19.04 -0.63 24.53
N VAL A 734 18.64 -0.44 25.79
CA VAL A 734 17.23 -0.28 26.20
C VAL A 734 16.96 1.21 26.36
N HIS A 735 16.08 1.77 25.55
CA HIS A 735 15.61 3.15 25.72
C HIS A 735 14.37 3.15 26.62
N ILE A 736 14.41 3.97 27.67
CA ILE A 736 13.30 4.13 28.61
C ILE A 736 12.93 5.61 28.65
N THR A 737 11.66 5.90 28.37
CA THR A 737 11.08 7.24 28.49
C THR A 737 9.85 7.23 29.40
N GLY A 738 9.50 8.37 29.98
CA GLY A 738 8.27 8.54 30.76
C GLY A 738 8.51 9.05 32.18
N SER A 739 7.64 8.66 33.12
CA SER A 739 7.69 9.15 34.50
C SER A 739 7.36 8.11 35.57
N ILE A 740 7.93 8.30 36.76
CA ILE A 740 7.65 7.52 37.96
C ILE A 740 7.43 8.47 39.13
N LEU A 741 6.30 8.33 39.81
CA LEU A 741 5.94 9.05 41.02
C LEU A 741 6.20 8.16 42.24
N VAL A 742 7.21 8.51 43.01
CA VAL A 742 7.51 7.88 44.30
C VAL A 742 6.83 8.69 45.39
N ARG A 743 6.06 8.03 46.23
CA ARG A 743 5.31 8.63 47.33
C ARG A 743 5.82 8.12 48.66
N ALA A 744 6.15 9.04 49.56
CA ALA A 744 6.33 8.77 50.97
C ALA A 744 5.06 9.21 51.72
N ASN A 745 4.42 8.29 52.42
CA ASN A 745 3.32 8.59 53.34
C ASN A 745 3.85 8.60 54.77
N HIS A 746 4.07 9.81 55.30
CA HIS A 746 4.58 10.04 56.64
C HIS A 746 3.45 10.03 57.64
N THR A 747 3.56 9.14 58.63
CA THR A 747 2.64 9.05 59.76
C THR A 747 3.36 9.39 61.06
N LEU A 748 2.94 10.45 61.74
CA LEU A 748 3.47 10.88 63.03
C LEU A 748 2.56 10.39 64.17
N TYR A 749 3.17 9.86 65.22
CA TYR A 749 2.53 9.46 66.47
C TYR A 749 3.14 10.24 67.64
N SER A 750 2.30 10.98 68.37
CA SER A 750 2.73 11.82 69.51
C SER A 750 2.88 11.00 70.80
N THR A 751 4.04 11.10 71.45
CA THR A 751 4.31 10.47 72.77
C THR A 751 4.34 11.48 73.93
N GLY A 752 4.11 12.76 73.68
CA GLY A 752 4.08 13.84 74.68
C GLY A 752 5.36 14.70 74.75
N GLU A 753 6.53 14.14 74.44
CA GLU A 753 7.83 14.87 74.40
C GLU A 753 8.59 14.73 73.06
N ALA A 754 8.24 13.74 72.24
CA ALA A 754 8.78 13.50 70.89
C ALA A 754 7.70 12.89 69.97
N TYR A 755 8.02 12.73 68.69
CA TYR A 755 7.14 12.12 67.70
C TYR A 755 7.80 10.91 67.06
N GLY A 756 7.13 9.77 67.05
CA GLY A 756 7.51 8.65 66.18
C GLY A 756 7.00 8.92 64.77
N VAL A 757 7.89 9.01 63.77
CA VAL A 757 7.53 9.11 62.36
C VAL A 757 7.75 7.76 61.70
N THR A 758 6.73 7.24 61.03
CA THR A 758 6.83 6.10 60.12
C THR A 758 6.58 6.58 58.70
N ALA A 759 7.54 6.36 57.80
CA ALA A 759 7.38 6.62 56.37
C ALA A 759 7.06 5.31 55.65
N ASN A 760 5.95 5.28 54.91
CA ASN A 760 5.61 4.17 54.01
C ASN A 760 5.87 4.61 52.57
N TYR A 761 6.76 3.90 51.86
CA TYR A 761 7.16 4.27 50.51
C TYR A 761 6.40 3.45 49.48
N THR A 762 5.91 4.13 48.44
CA THR A 762 5.17 3.48 47.35
C THR A 762 5.50 4.07 45.99
N ILE A 763 5.34 3.28 44.94
CA ILE A 763 5.17 3.80 43.58
C ILE A 763 3.70 4.20 43.46
N ALA A 764 3.41 5.50 43.57
CA ALA A 764 2.05 6.04 43.48
C ALA A 764 1.59 6.26 42.04
N GLY A 765 2.54 6.28 41.09
CA GLY A 765 2.25 6.40 39.67
C GLY A 765 3.47 6.01 38.85
N ALA A 766 3.24 5.47 37.66
CA ALA A 766 4.25 5.27 36.64
C ALA A 766 3.56 5.22 35.28
N ALA A 767 4.20 5.82 34.28
CA ALA A 767 3.86 5.74 32.88
C ALA A 767 5.19 5.68 32.12
N LEU A 768 5.57 4.49 31.68
CA LEU A 768 6.87 4.21 31.09
C LEU A 768 6.69 3.59 29.71
N THR A 769 7.45 4.11 28.75
CA THR A 769 7.64 3.53 27.42
C THR A 769 9.02 2.91 27.37
N LYS A 770 9.09 1.70 26.84
CA LYS A 770 10.35 1.00 26.64
C LYS A 770 10.52 0.59 25.21
N GLU A 771 11.73 0.78 24.71
CA GLU A 771 12.09 0.47 23.34
C GLU A 771 13.41 -0.29 23.31
N ILE A 772 13.41 -1.38 22.55
CA ILE A 772 14.61 -2.09 22.10
C ILE A 772 14.75 -1.89 20.58
N MET A 773 15.93 -2.16 20.04
CA MET A 773 16.20 -1.98 18.60
C MET A 773 15.36 -2.94 17.75
N GLY A 774 14.66 -2.46 16.71
CA GLY A 774 14.09 -3.33 15.67
C GLY A 774 15.15 -3.94 14.77
N ARG A 775 14.75 -4.85 13.86
CA ARG A 775 15.71 -5.65 13.10
C ARG A 775 15.42 -5.80 11.60
N TYR A 776 16.49 -5.73 10.82
CA TYR A 776 16.64 -6.44 9.55
C TYR A 776 17.34 -7.78 9.80
N GLU A 777 16.64 -8.88 9.53
CA GLU A 777 17.17 -10.22 9.81
C GLU A 777 18.36 -10.55 8.92
N TRP A 778 18.36 -10.06 7.68
CA TRP A 778 19.37 -10.39 6.68
C TRP A 778 19.92 -9.16 5.96
N VAL A 779 21.22 -9.20 5.70
CA VAL A 779 21.91 -8.39 4.68
C VAL A 779 22.41 -9.35 3.61
N VAL A 780 21.96 -9.16 2.38
CA VAL A 780 22.19 -10.08 1.26
C VAL A 780 23.02 -9.39 0.20
N VAL A 781 24.05 -10.08 -0.26
CA VAL A 781 24.85 -9.69 -1.44
C VAL A 781 24.81 -10.81 -2.47
N GLY A 782 24.98 -10.47 -3.73
CA GLY A 782 25.04 -11.48 -4.79
C GLY A 782 26.25 -12.40 -4.63
N ASN A 783 26.09 -13.70 -4.88
CA ASN A 783 27.23 -14.63 -4.94
C ASN A 783 28.27 -14.18 -5.99
N HIS A 784 27.79 -13.75 -7.16
CA HIS A 784 28.62 -13.24 -8.24
C HIS A 784 28.85 -11.71 -8.16
N SER A 785 28.62 -11.10 -6.99
CA SER A 785 28.80 -9.66 -6.80
C SER A 785 30.28 -9.26 -6.85
N ARG A 786 30.55 -7.98 -7.05
CA ARG A 786 31.90 -7.41 -6.95
C ARG A 786 32.15 -6.95 -5.52
N ALA A 787 33.41 -6.74 -5.15
CA ALA A 787 33.78 -6.26 -3.81
C ALA A 787 33.10 -4.92 -3.44
N ILE A 788 32.77 -4.11 -4.46
CA ILE A 788 32.06 -2.84 -4.29
C ILE A 788 30.68 -3.02 -3.65
N ASP A 789 29.99 -4.12 -3.96
CA ASP A 789 28.65 -4.42 -3.46
C ASP A 789 28.70 -4.78 -1.97
N SER A 790 29.73 -5.53 -1.55
CA SER A 790 29.97 -5.83 -0.14
C SER A 790 30.38 -4.60 0.68
N VAL A 791 31.16 -3.68 0.08
CA VAL A 791 31.49 -2.41 0.73
C VAL A 791 30.23 -1.54 0.88
N GLY A 792 29.37 -1.50 -0.15
CA GLY A 792 28.06 -0.86 -0.08
C GLY A 792 27.18 -1.43 1.03
N ALA A 793 27.06 -2.76 1.11
CA ALA A 793 26.31 -3.45 2.17
C ALA A 793 26.82 -3.11 3.58
N ALA A 794 28.14 -3.00 3.77
CA ALA A 794 28.74 -2.58 5.04
C ALA A 794 28.28 -1.17 5.43
N MET A 795 28.36 -0.19 4.52
CA MET A 795 27.90 1.19 4.77
C MET A 795 26.40 1.25 5.11
N VAL A 796 25.56 0.53 4.37
CA VAL A 796 24.11 0.49 4.64
C VAL A 796 23.82 -0.14 6.00
N SER A 797 24.51 -1.23 6.36
CA SER A 797 24.35 -1.87 7.67
C SER A 797 24.78 -0.96 8.84
N GLU A 798 25.84 -0.18 8.65
CA GLU A 798 26.28 0.84 9.61
C GLU A 798 25.25 1.95 9.77
N ALA A 799 24.68 2.45 8.66
CA ALA A 799 23.61 3.44 8.68
C ALA A 799 22.41 2.99 9.53
N PHE A 800 21.94 1.76 9.33
CA PHE A 800 20.86 1.20 10.16
C PHE A 800 21.27 1.07 11.63
N LYS A 801 22.52 0.67 11.90
CA LYS A 801 23.01 0.57 13.27
C LYS A 801 22.99 1.91 14.00
N GLU A 802 23.39 3.00 13.32
CA GLU A 802 23.28 4.37 13.84
C GLU A 802 21.82 4.80 14.06
N LYS A 803 20.91 4.36 13.19
CA LYS A 803 19.45 4.51 13.34
C LYS A 803 18.83 3.61 14.40
N GLN A 804 19.64 2.90 15.18
CA GLN A 804 19.19 1.98 16.21
C GLN A 804 18.33 0.82 15.68
N VAL A 805 18.64 0.38 14.46
CA VAL A 805 18.09 -0.83 13.85
C VAL A 805 19.24 -1.82 13.66
N ILE A 806 19.09 -3.05 14.14
CA ILE A 806 20.12 -4.07 13.97
C ILE A 806 20.00 -4.77 12.63
N ALA A 807 21.13 -5.09 12.03
CA ALA A 807 21.26 -6.04 10.92
C ALA A 807 22.04 -7.24 11.44
N ASP A 808 21.41 -8.42 11.48
CA ASP A 808 21.89 -9.50 12.37
C ASP A 808 22.61 -10.63 11.63
N ASN A 809 22.15 -11.01 10.43
CA ASN A 809 22.78 -12.08 9.67
C ASN A 809 23.21 -11.63 8.27
N GLY A 810 24.33 -12.17 7.79
CA GLY A 810 24.80 -12.02 6.42
C GLY A 810 24.43 -13.25 5.58
N GLY A 811 24.07 -13.05 4.33
CA GLY A 811 23.77 -14.14 3.39
C GLY A 811 24.09 -13.79 1.95
N LEU A 812 24.08 -14.82 1.11
CA LEU A 812 24.16 -14.72 -0.34
C LEU A 812 22.76 -14.85 -0.96
N ASP A 813 22.60 -14.38 -2.19
CA ASP A 813 21.38 -14.66 -2.96
C ASP A 813 21.24 -16.16 -3.25
N GLN A 814 22.30 -16.81 -3.71
CA GLN A 814 22.38 -18.24 -4.03
C GLN A 814 23.63 -18.88 -3.41
N MET A 815 23.69 -20.21 -3.44
CA MET A 815 24.82 -20.96 -2.90
C MET A 815 26.13 -20.66 -3.64
N ASP A 816 27.21 -20.40 -2.90
CA ASP A 816 28.55 -20.25 -3.47
C ASP A 816 29.26 -21.60 -3.68
N MET A 817 30.04 -21.67 -4.76
CA MET A 817 30.85 -22.83 -5.12
C MET A 817 32.00 -23.06 -4.12
N TRP A 818 32.57 -22.00 -3.54
CA TRP A 818 33.74 -22.10 -2.64
C TRP A 818 33.33 -22.01 -1.16
N GLY A 819 32.23 -21.32 -0.87
CA GLY A 819 31.64 -21.05 0.44
C GLY A 819 30.34 -21.79 0.68
N THR A 820 30.31 -23.11 0.45
CA THR A 820 29.09 -23.96 0.51
C THR A 820 28.36 -24.00 1.86
N ARG A 821 28.90 -23.35 2.89
CA ARG A 821 28.32 -23.26 4.24
C ARG A 821 27.79 -21.86 4.58
N VAL A 822 28.00 -20.89 3.69
CA VAL A 822 27.47 -19.54 3.85
C VAL A 822 25.95 -19.61 3.65
N PRO A 823 25.15 -18.95 4.50
CA PRO A 823 23.72 -18.79 4.29
C PRO A 823 23.38 -18.26 2.89
N TYR A 824 22.32 -18.77 2.28
CA TYR A 824 21.76 -18.21 1.06
C TYR A 824 20.23 -18.28 1.08
N LEU A 825 19.59 -17.40 0.31
CA LEU A 825 18.16 -17.11 0.47
C LEU A 825 17.27 -17.53 -0.71
N LEU A 826 17.84 -17.82 -1.88
CA LEU A 826 17.07 -18.29 -3.04
C LEU A 826 17.22 -19.80 -3.25
N SER A 827 16.12 -20.42 -3.68
CA SER A 827 16.06 -21.82 -4.05
C SER A 827 16.59 -22.04 -5.47
N ASP A 828 17.24 -23.17 -5.70
CA ASP A 828 17.60 -23.65 -7.03
C ASP A 828 16.42 -24.37 -7.68
N LEU A 829 15.92 -23.82 -8.80
CA LEU A 829 14.76 -24.30 -9.54
C LEU A 829 15.14 -24.87 -10.93
N GLY A 830 16.42 -24.84 -11.30
CA GLY A 830 16.99 -25.56 -12.44
C GLY A 830 16.76 -24.99 -13.85
N ASN A 831 16.42 -23.71 -14.01
CA ASN A 831 16.32 -23.04 -15.31
C ASN A 831 17.25 -21.82 -15.41
N ALA A 832 17.93 -21.67 -16.55
CA ALA A 832 18.98 -20.68 -16.81
C ALA A 832 18.54 -19.21 -16.63
N THR A 833 17.62 -18.72 -17.46
CA THR A 833 17.09 -17.35 -17.39
C THR A 833 15.88 -17.23 -18.30
N TRP A 834 15.01 -16.25 -18.04
CA TRP A 834 13.78 -16.03 -18.81
C TRP A 834 13.88 -14.97 -19.89
N ARG A 835 14.94 -14.16 -19.87
CA ARG A 835 15.18 -13.13 -20.87
C ARG A 835 16.48 -13.37 -21.61
N ALA A 836 16.49 -13.07 -22.90
CA ALA A 836 17.73 -13.02 -23.66
C ALA A 836 18.69 -12.02 -22.98
N GLY A 837 19.97 -12.37 -22.85
CA GLY A 837 20.95 -11.52 -22.16
C GLY A 837 20.86 -11.48 -20.63
N GLY A 838 20.02 -12.31 -20.01
CA GLY A 838 20.04 -12.52 -18.55
C GLY A 838 21.35 -13.13 -18.03
N PRO A 839 21.55 -13.19 -16.71
CA PRO A 839 22.82 -13.62 -16.13
C PRO A 839 23.14 -15.08 -16.49
N ALA A 840 24.17 -15.31 -17.32
CA ALA A 840 24.52 -16.64 -17.83
C ALA A 840 25.24 -17.55 -16.81
N TRP A 841 25.48 -17.06 -15.60
CA TRP A 841 26.22 -17.73 -14.54
C TRP A 841 25.32 -18.44 -13.52
N THR A 842 24.00 -18.46 -13.72
CA THR A 842 23.03 -19.10 -12.83
C THR A 842 21.97 -19.85 -13.63
N ASP A 843 21.34 -20.82 -12.98
CA ASP A 843 20.22 -21.60 -13.47
C ASP A 843 19.17 -21.86 -12.38
N ILE A 844 18.97 -20.91 -11.47
CA ILE A 844 18.06 -21.09 -10.32
C ILE A 844 16.62 -20.61 -10.56
N TYR A 845 16.23 -20.24 -11.79
CA TYR A 845 14.88 -19.77 -12.10
C TYR A 845 13.91 -20.94 -12.29
N ASP A 846 12.60 -20.71 -12.16
CA ASP A 846 11.60 -21.66 -12.67
C ASP A 846 11.40 -21.53 -14.20
N SER A 847 10.53 -22.37 -14.76
CA SER A 847 10.22 -22.38 -16.19
C SER A 847 9.55 -21.09 -16.71
N LEU A 848 9.07 -20.22 -15.82
CA LEU A 848 8.48 -18.93 -16.14
C LEU A 848 9.45 -17.76 -15.86
N GLY A 849 10.64 -18.03 -15.32
CA GLY A 849 11.64 -17.02 -15.00
C GLY A 849 11.61 -16.47 -13.59
N ARG A 850 10.86 -17.10 -12.69
CA ARG A 850 10.67 -16.59 -11.34
C ARG A 850 11.72 -17.13 -10.40
N LEU A 851 12.13 -16.29 -9.46
CA LEU A 851 12.95 -16.65 -8.31
C LEU A 851 12.05 -16.96 -7.11
N ALA A 852 12.50 -17.84 -6.21
CA ALA A 852 11.79 -18.25 -5.01
C ALA A 852 12.73 -18.36 -3.80
N TYR A 853 12.19 -18.19 -2.60
CA TYR A 853 12.97 -18.28 -1.37
C TYR A 853 13.27 -19.73 -0.96
N ILE A 854 14.33 -19.93 -0.18
CA ILE A 854 14.65 -21.20 0.48
C ILE A 854 14.29 -21.12 1.97
N ASP A 855 13.11 -21.61 2.31
CA ASP A 855 12.46 -21.23 3.57
C ASP A 855 12.78 -22.12 4.78
N ASP A 856 13.34 -23.31 4.59
CA ASP A 856 13.27 -24.38 5.60
C ASP A 856 14.61 -24.75 6.27
N TRP A 857 15.74 -24.14 5.86
CA TRP A 857 17.04 -24.53 6.41
C TRP A 857 17.46 -23.72 7.65
N CYS A 858 17.02 -22.46 7.78
CA CYS A 858 17.41 -21.61 8.91
C CYS A 858 16.46 -21.80 10.10
N SER A 859 17.01 -22.22 11.24
CA SER A 859 16.22 -22.46 12.46
C SER A 859 16.16 -21.26 13.42
N ARG A 860 16.76 -20.12 13.04
CA ARG A 860 16.87 -18.93 13.90
C ARG A 860 16.13 -17.74 13.32
N TYR A 861 16.35 -17.44 12.04
CA TYR A 861 15.68 -16.36 11.33
C TYR A 861 14.94 -16.93 10.12
N PRO A 862 13.69 -16.53 9.88
CA PRO A 862 12.99 -16.98 8.70
C PRO A 862 13.60 -16.31 7.44
N VAL A 863 13.35 -16.86 6.25
CA VAL A 863 13.66 -16.20 4.97
C VAL A 863 12.41 -15.48 4.48
N SER A 864 11.35 -16.20 4.12
CA SER A 864 10.00 -15.62 3.98
C SER A 864 9.57 -14.91 5.26
N SER A 865 8.87 -13.78 5.16
CA SER A 865 8.46 -12.85 6.23
C SER A 865 9.55 -11.96 6.84
N SER A 866 10.83 -12.19 6.53
CA SER A 866 11.92 -11.39 7.10
C SER A 866 12.00 -9.98 6.53
N ASN A 867 12.63 -9.08 7.28
CA ASN A 867 13.13 -7.82 6.76
C ASN A 867 14.54 -8.04 6.21
N ILE A 868 14.76 -7.70 4.95
CA ILE A 868 15.99 -8.03 4.21
C ILE A 868 16.55 -6.77 3.55
N ILE A 869 17.82 -6.50 3.80
CA ILE A 869 18.61 -5.48 3.08
C ILE A 869 19.31 -6.18 1.92
N THR A 870 19.25 -5.58 0.74
CA THR A 870 20.03 -6.03 -0.43
C THR A 870 20.75 -4.86 -1.07
N VAL A 871 21.99 -5.09 -1.48
CA VAL A 871 22.80 -4.10 -2.19
C VAL A 871 23.23 -4.69 -3.53
N ALA A 872 23.38 -3.80 -4.51
CA ALA A 872 23.62 -4.06 -5.93
C ALA A 872 22.35 -4.27 -6.75
N GLY A 873 22.45 -3.92 -8.02
CA GLY A 873 21.33 -3.97 -8.96
C GLY A 873 20.93 -5.39 -9.32
N PRO A 874 19.70 -5.59 -9.80
CA PRO A 874 19.20 -6.85 -10.37
C PRO A 874 20.17 -7.61 -11.29
N SER A 875 21.02 -6.92 -12.05
CA SER A 875 22.01 -7.56 -12.91
C SER A 875 23.17 -8.27 -12.18
N ALA A 876 23.40 -7.94 -10.91
CA ALA A 876 24.50 -8.45 -10.10
C ALA A 876 24.06 -9.24 -8.86
N ASN A 877 22.80 -9.11 -8.45
CA ASN A 877 22.24 -9.75 -7.27
C ASN A 877 20.81 -10.24 -7.58
N LEU A 878 20.60 -11.56 -7.54
CA LEU A 878 19.32 -12.18 -7.88
C LEU A 878 18.24 -11.85 -6.84
N PHE A 879 18.62 -11.59 -5.60
CA PHE A 879 17.66 -11.16 -4.59
C PHE A 879 17.12 -9.75 -4.91
N SER A 880 17.98 -8.87 -5.43
CA SER A 880 17.56 -7.59 -6.00
C SER A 880 16.69 -7.77 -7.25
N GLU A 881 16.98 -8.77 -8.09
CA GLU A 881 16.14 -9.11 -9.26
C GLU A 881 14.72 -9.55 -8.84
N TYR A 882 14.58 -10.31 -7.76
CA TYR A 882 13.26 -10.65 -7.20
C TYR A 882 12.45 -9.39 -6.87
N PHE A 883 13.06 -8.44 -6.15
CA PHE A 883 12.38 -7.20 -5.74
C PHE A 883 12.20 -6.19 -6.88
N ASN A 884 12.96 -6.31 -7.96
CA ASN A 884 12.81 -5.47 -9.15
C ASN A 884 11.41 -5.57 -9.78
N GLU A 885 10.76 -6.74 -9.68
CA GLU A 885 9.39 -6.95 -10.17
C GLU A 885 8.34 -6.16 -9.37
N PHE A 886 8.73 -5.53 -8.26
CA PHE A 886 7.81 -4.83 -7.36
C PHE A 886 8.21 -3.37 -7.08
N ALA A 887 9.41 -2.98 -7.50
CA ALA A 887 9.93 -1.62 -7.29
C ALA A 887 9.27 -0.61 -8.24
N GLN A 888 9.11 0.63 -7.79
CA GLN A 888 8.57 1.71 -8.64
C GLN A 888 9.61 2.23 -9.64
N ALA A 889 10.90 1.98 -9.39
CA ALA A 889 11.98 2.12 -10.35
C ALA A 889 12.51 0.74 -10.73
N ILE A 890 12.22 0.29 -11.95
CA ILE A 890 12.60 -1.04 -12.45
C ILE A 890 13.91 -0.91 -13.22
N GLN A 891 14.95 -1.67 -12.85
CA GLN A 891 16.10 -1.84 -13.72
C GLN A 891 15.68 -2.74 -14.89
N ILE A 892 15.69 -2.18 -16.10
CA ILE A 892 15.51 -2.91 -17.35
C ILE A 892 16.90 -3.17 -17.90
N TYR A 893 17.30 -4.44 -18.00
CA TYR A 893 18.63 -4.84 -18.44
C TYR A 893 18.60 -6.12 -19.28
N GLY A 894 19.57 -6.26 -20.19
CA GLY A 894 19.70 -7.42 -21.08
C GLY A 894 18.78 -7.39 -22.31
N ILE A 895 18.00 -6.33 -22.50
CA ILE A 895 17.16 -6.13 -23.69
C ILE A 895 18.00 -5.49 -24.80
N THR A 896 17.98 -6.05 -26.02
CA THR A 896 18.87 -5.62 -27.12
C THR A 896 18.20 -4.74 -28.18
N SER A 897 16.90 -4.45 -28.08
CA SER A 897 16.17 -3.61 -29.02
C SER A 897 14.95 -2.95 -28.36
N GLY A 898 14.57 -1.75 -28.82
CA GLY A 898 13.48 -0.96 -28.23
C GLY A 898 13.96 0.38 -27.67
N ASN A 899 13.09 1.07 -26.95
CA ASN A 899 13.36 2.41 -26.40
C ASN A 899 13.80 2.39 -24.91
N LEU A 900 13.63 1.26 -24.21
CA LEU A 900 14.05 1.06 -22.82
C LEU A 900 15.08 -0.07 -22.79
N ILE A 901 16.36 0.28 -22.96
CA ILE A 901 17.48 -0.67 -23.03
C ILE A 901 18.52 -0.29 -21.98
N ASP A 902 18.78 -1.19 -21.03
CA ASP A 902 19.76 -0.99 -19.96
C ASP A 902 19.54 0.35 -19.21
N VAL A 903 18.30 0.59 -18.76
CA VAL A 903 17.88 1.83 -18.08
C VAL A 903 17.19 1.52 -16.76
N ILE A 904 17.11 2.51 -15.87
CA ILE A 904 16.21 2.51 -14.73
C ILE A 904 14.90 3.19 -15.16
N PHE A 905 13.81 2.44 -15.21
CA PHE A 905 12.49 2.90 -15.64
C PHE A 905 11.61 3.23 -14.43
N ALA A 906 11.19 4.49 -14.30
CA ALA A 906 10.29 4.93 -13.25
C ALA A 906 8.83 4.79 -13.70
N THR A 907 8.16 3.79 -13.14
CA THR A 907 6.85 3.29 -13.58
C THR A 907 5.72 4.30 -13.35
N THR A 908 5.69 4.91 -12.16
CA THR A 908 4.66 5.85 -11.72
C THR A 908 5.04 7.31 -11.91
N CYS A 909 6.27 7.58 -12.36
CA CYS A 909 6.77 8.94 -12.55
C CYS A 909 5.88 9.74 -13.51
N TRP A 910 5.74 11.01 -13.18
CA TRP A 910 4.89 11.95 -13.88
C TRP A 910 5.74 12.96 -14.65
N ASN A 911 5.90 12.74 -15.96
CA ASN A 911 6.60 13.71 -16.81
C ASN A 911 5.67 14.88 -17.15
N THR A 912 6.10 16.10 -16.79
CA THR A 912 5.37 17.39 -16.93
C THR A 912 5.57 18.07 -18.29
N THR A 913 6.32 17.49 -19.23
CA THR A 913 6.63 18.16 -20.51
C THR A 913 5.71 17.73 -21.65
N ALA A 914 5.17 18.72 -22.39
CA ALA A 914 4.32 18.52 -23.58
C ALA A 914 5.02 17.74 -24.72
N GLY A 915 6.34 17.59 -24.68
CA GLY A 915 7.14 16.82 -25.64
C GLY A 915 7.47 15.39 -25.20
N SER A 916 6.89 14.89 -24.10
CA SER A 916 7.18 13.52 -23.66
C SER A 916 6.61 12.51 -24.67
N ASN A 917 7.44 11.59 -25.16
CA ASN A 917 7.02 10.49 -26.06
C ASN A 917 6.16 9.43 -25.35
N TYR A 918 5.42 9.81 -24.29
CA TYR A 918 4.64 8.94 -23.42
C TYR A 918 5.39 7.65 -23.10
N LEU A 919 6.69 7.78 -22.82
CA LEU A 919 7.57 6.64 -22.56
C LEU A 919 7.70 6.31 -21.07
N GLY A 920 7.21 7.21 -20.21
CA GLY A 920 7.60 7.26 -18.79
C GLY A 920 9.00 7.85 -18.68
N GLN A 921 9.42 8.17 -17.45
CA GLN A 921 10.75 8.70 -17.22
C GLN A 921 11.71 7.54 -17.00
N TYR A 922 12.87 7.61 -17.63
CA TYR A 922 13.92 6.60 -17.51
C TYR A 922 15.27 7.28 -17.36
N TYR A 923 16.16 6.63 -16.64
CA TYR A 923 17.44 7.18 -16.22
C TYR A 923 18.57 6.19 -16.50
N TYR A 924 19.73 6.74 -16.78
CA TYR A 924 20.96 5.99 -16.95
C TYR A 924 22.15 6.93 -16.71
N SER A 925 23.29 6.36 -16.34
CA SER A 925 24.52 7.14 -16.13
C SER A 925 25.09 7.58 -17.48
N ASP A 926 25.66 8.79 -17.52
CA ASP A 926 26.27 9.27 -18.76
C ASP A 926 27.49 8.41 -19.17
N GLY A 927 27.88 8.46 -20.43
CA GLY A 927 28.93 7.58 -20.95
C GLY A 927 28.50 6.11 -21.15
N GLN A 928 27.26 5.73 -20.84
CA GLN A 928 26.71 4.39 -21.10
C GLN A 928 26.93 3.91 -22.54
N PHE A 929 26.64 4.77 -23.53
CA PHE A 929 26.66 4.40 -24.95
C PHE A 929 27.89 4.93 -25.70
N TYR A 930 28.81 5.61 -25.02
CA TYR A 930 29.96 6.28 -25.64
C TYR A 930 31.21 6.15 -24.77
N SER A 931 32.35 5.83 -25.39
CA SER A 931 33.64 5.83 -24.68
C SER A 931 34.01 7.25 -24.22
N GLY A 932 33.95 7.51 -22.91
CA GLY A 932 34.28 8.79 -22.28
C GLY A 932 34.29 8.70 -20.76
N ASN A 933 34.73 9.75 -20.06
CA ASN A 933 34.64 9.80 -18.59
C ASN A 933 33.17 9.96 -18.17
N THR A 934 32.71 9.11 -17.27
CA THR A 934 31.42 9.25 -16.59
C THR A 934 31.47 10.51 -15.70
N SER A 935 30.59 11.47 -15.96
CA SER A 935 30.47 12.71 -15.18
C SER A 935 29.23 12.73 -14.29
N THR A 936 28.22 11.93 -14.63
CA THR A 936 26.99 11.78 -13.86
C THR A 936 26.57 10.32 -13.73
N GLY A 937 26.05 9.99 -12.56
CA GLY A 937 25.63 8.64 -12.17
C GLY A 937 24.18 8.59 -11.68
N ILE A 938 23.53 7.43 -11.76
CA ILE A 938 22.16 7.24 -11.26
C ILE A 938 22.11 6.15 -10.19
N GLY A 939 21.59 6.53 -9.02
CA GLY A 939 21.31 5.66 -7.89
C GLY A 939 19.81 5.48 -7.62
N VAL A 940 19.45 4.39 -6.97
CA VAL A 940 18.09 4.04 -6.55
C VAL A 940 18.11 3.52 -5.11
N ILE A 941 17.18 4.01 -4.31
CA ILE A 941 16.88 3.51 -2.97
C ILE A 941 15.41 3.14 -2.97
N THR A 942 15.08 1.88 -2.72
CA THR A 942 13.71 1.41 -2.83
C THR A 942 13.36 0.42 -1.72
N THR A 943 12.08 0.39 -1.36
CA THR A 943 11.55 -0.63 -0.45
C THR A 943 10.22 -1.17 -0.97
N TYR A 944 9.90 -2.38 -0.57
CA TYR A 944 8.63 -3.03 -0.86
C TYR A 944 8.35 -4.10 0.19
N LYS A 945 7.08 -4.28 0.54
CA LYS A 945 6.62 -5.40 1.36
C LYS A 945 5.75 -6.31 0.52
N ASP A 946 6.23 -7.53 0.35
CA ASP A 946 5.57 -8.52 -0.49
C ASP A 946 4.39 -9.19 0.23
N ILE A 947 3.52 -9.88 -0.51
CA ILE A 947 2.30 -10.53 0.02
C ILE A 947 2.57 -11.68 1.00
N ASN A 948 3.80 -12.20 1.08
CA ASN A 948 4.22 -13.12 2.15
C ASN A 948 4.70 -12.41 3.42
N GLY A 949 4.68 -11.07 3.44
CA GLY A 949 5.12 -10.23 4.55
C GLY A 949 6.62 -9.94 4.59
N THR A 950 7.40 -10.44 3.62
CA THR A 950 8.84 -10.12 3.49
C THR A 950 9.01 -8.67 3.08
N VAL A 951 9.90 -7.95 3.76
CA VAL A 951 10.26 -6.57 3.39
C VAL A 951 11.62 -6.56 2.73
N GLY A 952 11.71 -6.02 1.53
CA GLY A 952 12.96 -5.69 0.87
C GLY A 952 13.32 -4.21 1.07
N PHE A 953 14.55 -3.92 1.47
CA PHE A 953 15.17 -2.61 1.37
C PHE A 953 16.39 -2.72 0.47
N MET A 954 16.36 -2.03 -0.66
CA MET A 954 17.32 -2.22 -1.74
C MET A 954 18.00 -0.90 -2.10
N ILE A 955 19.32 -0.91 -2.15
CA ILE A 955 20.13 0.20 -2.69
C ILE A 955 20.99 -0.32 -3.84
N TYR A 956 20.86 0.34 -4.98
CA TYR A 956 21.66 0.02 -6.16
C TYR A 956 21.84 1.25 -7.03
N GLY A 957 22.83 1.22 -7.90
CA GLY A 957 22.97 2.19 -8.98
C GLY A 957 22.98 1.50 -10.34
N TRP A 958 22.99 2.31 -11.38
CA TRP A 958 23.11 1.81 -12.75
C TRP A 958 24.46 1.10 -12.97
N SER A 959 25.54 1.67 -12.42
CA SER A 959 26.88 1.07 -12.34
C SER A 959 27.30 0.73 -10.90
N GLY A 960 28.46 0.08 -10.77
CA GLY A 960 29.08 -0.18 -9.46
C GLY A 960 29.47 1.11 -8.72
N ASP A 961 30.01 2.11 -9.44
CA ASP A 961 30.35 3.41 -8.85
C ASP A 961 29.08 4.09 -8.31
N ASP A 962 28.00 4.05 -9.09
CA ASP A 962 26.72 4.61 -8.68
C ASP A 962 26.17 3.93 -7.42
N THR A 963 26.30 2.59 -7.35
CA THR A 963 25.90 1.80 -6.18
C THR A 963 26.70 2.21 -4.94
N TYR A 964 28.02 2.32 -5.07
CA TYR A 964 28.90 2.71 -3.97
C TYR A 964 28.56 4.10 -3.43
N TYR A 965 28.46 5.08 -4.30
CA TYR A 965 28.25 6.46 -3.87
C TYR A 965 26.82 6.71 -3.37
N THR A 966 25.83 5.97 -3.86
CA THR A 966 24.47 5.98 -3.28
C THR A 966 24.47 5.38 -1.87
N CYS A 967 25.18 4.27 -1.64
CA CYS A 967 25.32 3.68 -0.31
C CYS A 967 26.08 4.61 0.66
N LYS A 968 27.13 5.27 0.18
CA LYS A 968 27.89 6.26 0.96
C LYS A 968 27.01 7.44 1.37
N TRP A 969 26.29 8.02 0.41
CA TRP A 969 25.33 9.09 0.71
C TRP A 969 24.27 8.64 1.71
N PHE A 970 23.75 7.42 1.56
CA PHE A 970 22.77 6.87 2.48
C PHE A 970 23.31 6.77 3.91
N GLN A 971 24.54 6.27 4.07
CA GLN A 971 25.19 6.15 5.38
C GLN A 971 25.51 7.50 6.01
N GLU A 972 26.07 8.45 5.25
CA GLU A 972 26.47 9.76 5.79
C GLU A 972 25.26 10.69 6.04
N TYR A 973 24.17 10.54 5.28
CA TYR A 973 23.03 11.48 5.32
C TYR A 973 21.65 10.85 5.03
N GLY A 974 21.54 10.02 3.99
CA GLY A 974 20.26 9.57 3.46
C GLY A 974 19.38 8.83 4.46
N ALA A 975 19.95 8.03 5.37
CA ALA A 975 19.19 7.35 6.42
C ALA A 975 18.47 8.32 7.37
N TYR A 976 19.02 9.51 7.59
CA TYR A 976 18.37 10.56 8.35
C TYR A 976 17.34 11.32 7.52
N TYR A 977 17.65 11.59 6.24
CA TYR A 977 16.75 12.23 5.29
C TYR A 977 15.43 11.45 5.11
N LEU A 978 15.48 10.11 5.06
CA LEU A 978 14.26 9.31 4.91
C LEU A 978 13.26 9.46 6.07
N GLN A 979 13.65 10.05 7.21
CA GLN A 979 12.71 10.38 8.30
C GLN A 979 11.85 11.61 7.99
N THR A 980 12.24 12.43 7.03
CA THR A 980 11.50 13.62 6.61
C THR A 980 10.73 13.39 5.32
N GLU A 981 10.89 12.22 4.70
CA GLU A 981 10.19 11.89 3.47
C GLU A 981 8.69 11.68 3.73
N ASN A 982 7.88 12.09 2.75
CA ASN A 982 6.43 11.94 2.86
C ASN A 982 6.03 10.45 2.90
N ARG A 983 4.91 10.17 3.56
CA ARG A 983 4.35 8.82 3.66
C ARG A 983 3.89 8.32 2.30
N GLY A 984 4.25 7.08 1.96
CA GLY A 984 3.92 6.47 0.67
C GLY A 984 4.99 6.60 -0.42
N VAL A 985 6.11 7.30 -0.16
CA VAL A 985 7.30 7.22 -1.04
C VAL A 985 8.01 5.89 -0.82
N THR A 986 7.96 5.01 -1.82
CA THR A 986 8.58 3.68 -1.78
C THR A 986 9.94 3.67 -2.47
N THR A 987 10.23 4.64 -3.34
CA THR A 987 11.47 4.68 -4.13
C THR A 987 11.98 6.11 -4.33
N LEU A 988 13.29 6.30 -4.17
CA LEU A 988 14.03 7.49 -4.61
C LEU A 988 14.92 7.15 -5.81
N VAL A 989 14.97 8.06 -6.78
CA VAL A 989 16.02 8.07 -7.80
C VAL A 989 16.93 9.27 -7.51
N VAL A 990 18.24 9.02 -7.44
CA VAL A 990 19.24 10.03 -7.14
C VAL A 990 20.22 10.21 -8.30
N LEU A 991 20.57 11.46 -8.58
CA LEU A 991 21.63 11.86 -9.49
C LEU A 991 22.92 12.09 -8.71
N LEU A 992 24.00 11.50 -9.18
CA LEU A 992 25.36 11.64 -8.65
C LEU A 992 26.19 12.49 -9.62
N GLU A 993 26.81 13.57 -9.17
CA GLU A 993 27.65 14.45 -10.00
C GLU A 993 29.14 14.27 -9.65
N TYR A 994 29.85 13.43 -10.41
CA TYR A 994 31.23 13.01 -10.12
C TYR A 994 32.28 14.11 -10.21
N LEU A 995 32.00 15.20 -10.94
CA LEU A 995 32.95 16.28 -11.16
C LEU A 995 32.74 17.48 -10.23
N ASN A 996 31.67 17.47 -9.42
CA ASN A 996 31.35 18.58 -8.55
C ASN A 996 32.00 18.42 -7.17
N ILE A 997 33.14 19.09 -6.97
CA ILE A 997 33.95 19.04 -5.74
C ILE A 997 33.62 20.16 -4.74
N THR A 998 32.58 20.96 -4.99
CA THR A 998 32.27 22.14 -4.16
C THR A 998 31.30 21.76 -3.05
N ALA A 999 31.70 21.92 -1.79
CA ALA A 999 30.82 21.71 -0.64
C ALA A 999 29.62 22.67 -0.67
N ILE A 1000 28.42 22.15 -0.40
CA ILE A 1000 27.20 22.95 -0.26
C ILE A 1000 27.26 23.61 1.12
N SER A 1001 27.29 24.94 1.17
CA SER A 1001 27.35 25.69 2.44
C SER A 1001 25.96 26.01 3.03
N SER A 1002 24.88 25.58 2.38
CA SER A 1002 23.52 26.07 2.65
C SER A 1002 22.43 25.00 2.61
N ASN A 1003 22.66 23.80 3.17
CA ASN A 1003 21.55 22.91 3.49
C ASN A 1003 21.38 22.81 5.01
N PRO A 1004 20.44 23.56 5.61
CA PRO A 1004 20.16 23.46 7.03
C PRO A 1004 19.03 22.45 7.25
N ARG A 1005 19.29 21.29 7.88
CA ARG A 1005 18.38 20.73 8.89
C ARG A 1005 18.97 19.54 9.69
N PRO A 1006 18.43 19.29 10.90
CA PRO A 1006 19.09 18.67 12.06
C PRO A 1006 19.42 17.16 11.98
N PRO A 1007 20.31 16.67 12.87
CA PRO A 1007 20.95 17.40 13.96
C PRO A 1007 22.32 17.92 13.54
N TYR A 1008 22.37 19.18 13.10
CA TYR A 1008 23.58 20.00 13.05
C TYR A 1008 24.85 19.34 12.47
N TYR A 1009 24.74 18.63 11.35
CA TYR A 1009 25.92 18.31 10.58
C TYR A 1009 26.23 19.47 9.63
N THR A 1010 27.23 20.28 9.98
CA THR A 1010 27.84 21.30 9.09
C THR A 1010 28.69 20.65 7.99
N TYR A 1011 28.32 19.45 7.54
CA TYR A 1011 29.13 18.61 6.67
C TYR A 1011 28.32 18.23 5.43
N ASP A 1012 28.19 19.16 4.50
CA ASP A 1012 27.74 18.85 3.15
C ASP A 1012 28.89 19.02 2.14
N ALA A 1013 29.97 18.28 2.41
CA ALA A 1013 31.05 18.02 1.46
C ALA A 1013 30.93 16.56 0.98
N HIS A 1014 29.72 16.15 0.56
CA HIS A 1014 29.53 14.84 -0.06
C HIS A 1014 30.16 14.87 -1.46
N PHE A 1015 31.14 14.00 -1.67
CA PHE A 1015 31.68 13.72 -2.99
C PHE A 1015 31.27 12.31 -3.41
N PRO A 1016 30.56 12.14 -4.55
CA PRO A 1016 30.04 13.18 -5.44
C PRO A 1016 28.86 13.93 -4.83
N ARG A 1017 28.49 15.06 -5.43
CA ARG A 1017 27.25 15.76 -5.07
C ARG A 1017 26.05 14.86 -5.44
N VAL A 1018 25.08 14.77 -4.54
CA VAL A 1018 23.86 13.96 -4.72
C VAL A 1018 22.63 14.85 -4.79
N THR A 1019 21.77 14.61 -5.78
CA THR A 1019 20.47 15.29 -5.93
C THR A 1019 19.38 14.25 -6.07
N ILE A 1020 18.32 14.31 -5.25
CA ILE A 1020 17.13 13.48 -5.44
C ILE A 1020 16.35 14.05 -6.62
N ILE A 1021 16.22 13.27 -7.69
CA ILE A 1021 15.52 13.68 -8.92
C ILE A 1021 14.10 13.12 -9.00
N GLU A 1022 13.81 12.01 -8.29
CA GLU A 1022 12.45 11.45 -8.21
C GLU A 1022 12.10 10.96 -6.81
N ARG A 1023 10.81 11.09 -6.47
CA ARG A 1023 10.16 10.48 -5.31
C ARG A 1023 8.93 9.74 -5.80
N LEU A 1024 9.02 8.41 -5.84
CA LEU A 1024 7.98 7.57 -6.41
C LEU A 1024 7.24 6.84 -5.29
N GLY A 1025 5.91 6.90 -5.34
CA GLY A 1025 5.00 6.00 -4.65
C GLY A 1025 4.24 5.11 -5.64
N THR A 1026 3.37 4.24 -5.14
CA THR A 1026 2.64 3.25 -5.95
C THR A 1026 1.69 3.89 -6.97
N ILE A 1027 1.13 5.06 -6.67
CA ILE A 1027 0.16 5.74 -7.55
C ILE A 1027 0.43 7.24 -7.73
N SER A 1028 1.54 7.73 -7.19
CA SER A 1028 1.72 9.15 -6.86
C SER A 1028 2.41 10.02 -7.92
N GLU A 1029 2.32 11.34 -7.74
CA GLU A 1029 3.11 12.40 -8.37
C GLU A 1029 4.07 13.04 -7.35
N LYS A 1030 5.36 13.27 -7.64
CA LYS A 1030 6.08 14.39 -6.96
C LYS A 1030 7.36 14.79 -7.70
N THR A 1031 7.52 16.03 -8.19
CA THR A 1031 7.87 17.24 -7.39
C THR A 1031 7.62 18.57 -8.14
N PRO A 1032 7.54 19.78 -7.50
CA PRO A 1032 8.34 20.24 -6.35
C PRO A 1032 7.58 20.97 -5.22
N HIS A 1033 7.65 20.43 -4.00
CA HIS A 1033 7.93 21.18 -2.77
C HIS A 1033 8.51 20.18 -1.76
N ASP A 1034 9.80 20.35 -1.45
CA ASP A 1034 10.42 19.88 -0.21
C ASP A 1034 9.76 20.68 0.94
N PRO A 1035 9.38 20.08 2.08
CA PRO A 1035 8.76 20.82 3.18
C PRO A 1035 9.59 21.98 3.75
#